data_AF-A0A972N124-F1
#
_entry.id   AF-A0A972N124-F1
#
_cell.length_a   1.000
_cell.length_b   1.000
_cell.length_c   1.000
_cell.angle_alpha   90.00
_cell.angle_beta   90.00
_cell.angle_gamma   90.00
#
_symmetry.space_group_name_H-M   'P 1'
#
loop_
_entity.id
_entity.type
_entity.pdbx_description
1 polymer ?
#
loop_
_entity_poly.entity_id
_entity_poly.type
_entity_poly.pdbx_seq_one_letter_code
_entity_poly.pdbx_strand_id
1 'polypeptide(L)'
;MISLIVGGWVLLKVGDDVGAQELKMAGVRIFQYVPGYGYVADVPDGLKLPGMSVQPVPMELKMDLRLWEGSLEDAMYDGKVRLEVWGYPGGDADGLFNALASLGLNPQEIPGKLMPRFKVAVEPEDALNVALRLADMDVVSHVEPDFRKYLLNSRTRWYVQTHVTGDSLVWSHGIHGENEIAGVMDTGLDYYSCFFRDSTVIVPGPAHRKVLAYMVLGDNADDFATCSYSHGTHVTGTVLGYPDSASTAFYWFKGMAYMAKVVFGDVGGPDCGSCSSVCYDGSLYDILERFYTNGARVINFSWGTFFNAYLSAAYDSDAFMWDYPDALIVAASGNSSSADNSEDGSVSSPATAKNVLTVGATGAFDEDSKPHEHRAYYSSQGPTYDGRIKPEVMVPGGDYHYTPSFIASALNNTDRTYSCLIVSTGFQGTSMAAPAVTGSALLVRQYFREGWYPNGERDSANGWIPQGSLLKAALIASSQPLEYEPLPPNSEIGFGGINLSRVLYFADAPPEYKHRLFVVDDSVGLQLGDTAVFDVTVGCNESMYTDYVKIVLSWTDAPGSTLQNDLDLVVEGADGNTYHGNIFSEGVSVPNPSSRDYLNPTEVVYVAPAKRGTWRVKVIARALNNPKPGGYQPYSLVVVDAGPCGNDEGLSVAERSSTLSHLPYRIEGRKVSFLTETSLYSADGRLVGRFSDGETTTLKSGIYFAVSGGRSYRLLIR
;
A
#
# COMPACT_ATOMS: atom_id res chain seq x y z
N MET A 1 13.43 -45.39 -37.32
CA MET A 1 13.65 -45.90 -35.95
C MET A 1 14.75 -45.05 -35.34
N ILE A 2 14.37 -43.98 -34.64
CA ILE A 2 15.30 -43.15 -33.86
C ILE A 2 15.19 -43.68 -32.43
N SER A 3 16.30 -44.20 -31.91
CA SER A 3 16.44 -44.61 -30.52
C SER A 3 16.50 -43.33 -29.67
N LEU A 4 15.39 -42.94 -29.06
CA LEU A 4 15.38 -41.94 -27.98
C LEU A 4 16.12 -42.57 -26.80
N ILE A 5 17.35 -42.12 -26.57
CA ILE A 5 18.05 -42.33 -25.31
C ILE A 5 17.27 -41.48 -24.30
N VAL A 6 16.58 -42.14 -23.37
CA VAL A 6 15.96 -41.45 -22.23
C VAL A 6 17.10 -41.02 -21.30
N GLY A 7 17.04 -39.79 -20.85
CA GLY A 7 18.12 -39.07 -20.19
C GLY A 7 18.04 -37.59 -20.53
N GLY A 8 17.10 -36.86 -19.90
CA GLY A 8 16.87 -35.44 -20.16
C GLY A 8 15.42 -35.00 -19.94
N TRP A 9 15.22 -33.68 -19.92
CA TRP A 9 13.91 -33.06 -19.78
C TRP A 9 13.10 -33.17 -21.08
N VAL A 10 11.84 -33.61 -20.97
CA VAL A 10 10.97 -33.97 -22.09
C VAL A 10 9.55 -33.47 -21.88
N LEU A 11 8.77 -33.35 -22.97
CA LEU A 11 7.32 -33.20 -22.89
C LEU A 11 6.69 -34.58 -22.65
N LEU A 12 6.25 -34.80 -21.42
CA LEU A 12 5.57 -35.99 -20.93
C LEU A 12 4.04 -35.79 -20.99
N LYS A 13 3.37 -36.60 -21.80
CA LYS A 13 1.91 -36.76 -21.74
C LYS A 13 1.59 -38.09 -21.08
N VAL A 14 0.57 -38.12 -20.24
CA VAL A 14 0.03 -39.33 -19.59
C VAL A 14 -1.48 -39.37 -19.74
N GLY A 15 -2.11 -40.52 -19.50
CA GLY A 15 -3.57 -40.63 -19.53
C GLY A 15 -4.24 -39.72 -18.49
N ASP A 16 -5.50 -39.34 -18.75
CA ASP A 16 -6.26 -38.39 -17.93
C ASP A 16 -6.43 -38.83 -16.47
N ASP A 17 -6.24 -40.13 -16.19
CA ASP A 17 -6.32 -40.74 -14.86
C ASP A 17 -5.00 -40.66 -14.06
N VAL A 18 -3.92 -40.07 -14.60
CA VAL A 18 -2.59 -39.99 -13.96
C VAL A 18 -2.27 -38.55 -13.56
N GLY A 19 -2.29 -38.28 -12.26
CA GLY A 19 -2.04 -36.95 -11.68
C GLY A 19 -0.56 -36.65 -11.39
N ALA A 20 -0.23 -35.37 -11.22
CA ALA A 20 1.14 -34.92 -10.92
C ALA A 20 1.77 -35.55 -9.67
N GLN A 21 0.95 -35.94 -8.68
CA GLN A 21 1.41 -36.60 -7.46
C GLN A 21 1.89 -38.04 -7.72
N GLU A 22 1.19 -38.77 -8.58
CA GLU A 22 1.54 -40.14 -8.97
C GLU A 22 2.80 -40.17 -9.84
N LEU A 23 2.96 -39.16 -10.72
CA LEU A 23 4.18 -38.94 -11.48
C LEU A 23 5.39 -38.73 -10.55
N LYS A 24 5.26 -37.85 -9.55
CA LYS A 24 6.33 -37.59 -8.57
C LYS A 24 6.66 -38.84 -7.75
N MET A 25 5.67 -39.62 -7.33
CA MET A 25 5.88 -40.90 -6.64
C MET A 25 6.57 -41.94 -7.52
N ALA A 26 6.36 -41.89 -8.83
CA ALA A 26 7.05 -42.73 -9.81
C ALA A 26 8.48 -42.24 -10.15
N GLY A 27 8.96 -41.19 -9.46
CA GLY A 27 10.30 -40.64 -9.64
C GLY A 27 10.43 -39.60 -10.76
N VAL A 28 9.31 -39.17 -11.37
CA VAL A 28 9.31 -38.10 -12.37
C VAL A 28 9.54 -36.75 -11.69
N ARG A 29 10.52 -35.98 -12.17
CA ARG A 29 10.73 -34.60 -11.73
C ARG A 29 10.00 -33.68 -12.68
N ILE A 30 8.95 -33.01 -12.20
CA ILE A 30 8.14 -32.10 -13.02
C ILE A 30 8.74 -30.70 -12.96
N PHE A 31 8.97 -30.07 -14.12
CA PHE A 31 9.40 -28.67 -14.24
C PHE A 31 8.20 -27.74 -14.41
N GLN A 32 7.33 -28.01 -15.40
CA GLN A 32 6.12 -27.23 -15.63
C GLN A 32 4.98 -28.07 -16.21
N TYR A 33 3.74 -27.63 -16.00
CA TYR A 33 2.55 -28.17 -16.66
C TYR A 33 2.25 -27.35 -17.91
N VAL A 34 1.89 -28.02 -19.00
CA VAL A 34 1.54 -27.42 -20.29
C VAL A 34 0.08 -27.75 -20.59
N PRO A 35 -0.86 -26.80 -20.34
CA PRO A 35 -2.28 -27.03 -20.52
C PRO A 35 -2.63 -27.62 -21.89
N GLY A 36 -3.32 -28.76 -21.91
CA GLY A 36 -3.72 -29.47 -23.14
C GLY A 36 -2.62 -30.34 -23.78
N TYR A 37 -1.37 -30.25 -23.33
CA TYR A 37 -0.24 -30.97 -23.91
C TYR A 37 0.46 -31.96 -22.96
N GLY A 38 0.51 -31.68 -21.65
CA GLY A 38 1.11 -32.56 -20.64
C GLY A 38 2.02 -31.83 -19.65
N TYR A 39 3.18 -32.39 -19.34
CA TYR A 39 4.18 -31.83 -18.41
C TYR A 39 5.54 -31.75 -19.08
N VAL A 40 6.31 -30.69 -18.87
CA VAL A 40 7.76 -30.75 -19.09
C VAL A 40 8.38 -31.37 -17.85
N ALA A 41 9.04 -32.51 -18.01
CA ALA A 41 9.51 -33.33 -16.90
C ALA A 41 10.78 -34.10 -17.25
N ASP A 42 11.60 -34.37 -16.24
CA ASP A 42 12.68 -35.35 -16.31
C ASP A 42 12.14 -36.70 -15.86
N VAL A 43 12.29 -37.70 -16.73
CA VAL A 43 11.60 -38.99 -16.64
C VAL A 43 12.63 -40.09 -16.42
N PRO A 44 12.50 -40.90 -15.36
CA PRO A 44 13.41 -42.03 -15.13
C PRO A 44 13.44 -43.02 -16.29
N ASP A 45 14.63 -43.53 -16.60
CA ASP A 45 14.83 -44.52 -17.65
C ASP A 45 13.96 -45.77 -17.44
N GLY A 46 13.25 -46.15 -18.50
CA GLY A 46 12.41 -47.35 -18.50
C GLY A 46 11.06 -47.20 -17.78
N LEU A 47 10.73 -46.02 -17.24
CA LEU A 47 9.41 -45.76 -16.66
C LEU A 47 8.31 -45.92 -17.73
N LYS A 48 7.24 -46.63 -17.37
CA LYS A 48 6.04 -46.81 -18.22
C LYS A 48 4.80 -46.56 -17.40
N LEU A 49 3.99 -45.59 -17.82
CA LEU A 49 2.70 -45.27 -17.23
C LEU A 49 1.56 -45.42 -18.27
N PRO A 50 0.31 -45.63 -17.83
CA PRO A 50 -0.83 -45.67 -18.74
C PRO A 50 -0.95 -44.39 -19.58
N GLY A 51 -1.11 -44.54 -20.90
CA GLY A 51 -1.21 -43.39 -21.82
C GLY A 51 0.07 -42.55 -21.94
N MET A 52 1.20 -43.04 -21.43
CA MET A 52 2.46 -42.30 -21.45
C MET A 52 3.01 -42.13 -22.87
N SER A 53 3.28 -40.89 -23.25
CA SER A 53 4.08 -40.55 -24.42
C SER A 53 5.10 -39.48 -24.06
N VAL A 54 6.32 -39.67 -24.55
CA VAL A 54 7.44 -38.75 -24.33
C VAL A 54 7.82 -38.15 -25.67
N GLN A 55 7.96 -36.83 -25.71
CA GLN A 55 8.37 -36.07 -26.88
C GLN A 55 9.45 -35.06 -26.50
N PRO A 56 10.31 -34.62 -27.43
CA PRO A 56 11.17 -33.46 -27.21
C PRO A 56 10.33 -32.26 -26.78
N VAL A 57 10.88 -31.41 -25.92
CA VAL A 57 10.20 -30.17 -25.52
C VAL A 57 10.13 -29.25 -26.74
N PRO A 58 8.94 -28.84 -27.19
CA PRO A 58 8.77 -27.94 -28.33
C PRO A 58 9.51 -26.61 -28.13
N MET A 59 10.05 -26.07 -29.21
CA MET A 59 10.84 -24.84 -29.20
C MET A 59 10.01 -23.63 -28.74
N GLU A 60 8.72 -23.65 -29.07
CA GLU A 60 7.73 -22.64 -28.71
C GLU A 60 7.51 -22.54 -27.19
N LEU A 61 7.83 -23.61 -26.44
CA LEU A 61 7.78 -23.61 -24.98
C LEU A 61 9.10 -23.15 -24.32
N LYS A 62 10.13 -22.92 -25.13
CA LYS A 62 11.48 -22.53 -24.67
C LYS A 62 11.88 -21.13 -25.10
N MET A 63 11.06 -20.41 -25.87
CA MET A 63 11.40 -19.08 -26.40
C MET A 63 10.35 -18.05 -26.02
N ASP A 64 10.80 -16.90 -25.54
CA ASP A 64 9.94 -15.73 -25.37
C ASP A 64 9.37 -15.25 -26.71
N LEU A 65 8.09 -14.88 -26.72
CA LEU A 65 7.35 -14.44 -27.89
C LEU A 65 8.01 -13.25 -28.61
N ARG A 66 8.63 -12.33 -27.86
CA ARG A 66 9.22 -11.10 -28.43
C ARG A 66 10.45 -11.36 -29.28
N LEU A 67 11.09 -12.52 -29.13
CA LEU A 67 12.14 -12.97 -30.06
C LEU A 67 11.58 -13.28 -31.45
N TRP A 68 10.36 -13.81 -31.52
CA TRP A 68 9.65 -14.07 -32.78
C TRP A 68 9.12 -12.79 -33.41
N GLU A 69 8.66 -11.84 -32.59
CA GLU A 69 8.06 -10.58 -33.03
C GLU A 69 9.11 -9.51 -33.40
N GLY A 70 10.35 -9.66 -32.93
CA GLY A 70 11.44 -8.71 -33.17
C GLY A 70 11.41 -7.48 -32.27
N SER A 71 10.56 -7.48 -31.23
CA SER A 71 10.45 -6.40 -30.23
C SER A 71 11.62 -6.45 -29.22
N LEU A 72 12.81 -6.07 -29.69
CA LEU A 72 14.09 -6.26 -28.97
C LEU A 72 14.81 -4.95 -28.59
N GLU A 73 14.17 -3.81 -28.81
CA GLU A 73 14.74 -2.47 -28.59
C GLU A 73 15.25 -2.30 -27.14
N ASP A 74 14.44 -2.74 -26.19
CA ASP A 74 14.78 -2.71 -24.77
C ASP A 74 15.83 -3.75 -24.37
N ALA A 75 16.06 -4.78 -25.18
CA ALA A 75 17.14 -5.74 -24.95
C ALA A 75 18.47 -5.29 -25.57
N MET A 76 18.52 -4.10 -26.19
CA MET A 76 19.75 -3.58 -26.77
C MET A 76 20.70 -2.98 -25.72
N TYR A 77 21.93 -3.48 -25.67
CA TYR A 77 23.05 -2.94 -24.89
C TYR A 77 24.27 -2.78 -25.78
N ASP A 78 24.84 -1.57 -25.82
CA ASP A 78 26.04 -1.26 -26.62
C ASP A 78 25.95 -1.70 -28.09
N GLY A 79 24.75 -1.55 -28.68
CA GLY A 79 24.47 -1.91 -30.07
C GLY A 79 24.12 -3.38 -30.32
N LYS A 80 24.14 -4.25 -29.31
CA LYS A 80 23.82 -5.68 -29.41
C LYS A 80 22.55 -6.03 -28.65
N VAL A 81 21.79 -7.01 -29.13
CA VAL A 81 20.70 -7.60 -28.34
C VAL A 81 21.32 -8.54 -27.32
N ARG A 82 20.91 -8.41 -26.06
CA ARG A 82 21.31 -9.34 -25.01
C ARG A 82 20.20 -10.35 -24.77
N LEU A 83 20.56 -11.62 -24.69
CA LEU A 83 19.67 -12.73 -24.37
C LEU A 83 20.05 -13.34 -23.03
N GLU A 84 19.05 -13.73 -22.24
CA GLU A 84 19.21 -14.60 -21.08
C GLU A 84 18.84 -16.04 -21.48
N VAL A 85 19.72 -16.98 -21.13
CA VAL A 85 19.58 -18.40 -21.47
C VAL A 85 19.58 -19.23 -20.19
N TRP A 86 18.54 -20.03 -20.04
CA TRP A 86 18.30 -20.83 -18.85
C TRP A 86 18.53 -22.31 -19.16
N GLY A 87 19.22 -23.01 -18.27
CA GLY A 87 19.22 -24.47 -18.25
C GLY A 87 18.24 -25.03 -17.21
N TYR A 88 17.91 -26.30 -17.33
CA TYR A 88 16.92 -26.92 -16.45
C TYR A 88 17.32 -27.01 -14.96
N PRO A 89 16.35 -27.16 -14.03
CA PRO A 89 16.63 -27.30 -12.60
C PRO A 89 17.62 -28.42 -12.27
N GLY A 90 18.65 -28.09 -11.48
CA GLY A 90 19.74 -29.01 -11.14
C GLY A 90 20.64 -29.41 -12.32
N GLY A 91 20.58 -28.68 -13.44
CA GLY A 91 21.43 -28.88 -14.60
C GLY A 91 22.87 -28.43 -14.38
N ASP A 92 23.78 -28.96 -15.21
CA ASP A 92 25.21 -28.66 -15.19
C ASP A 92 25.51 -27.28 -15.80
N ALA A 93 26.01 -26.36 -14.97
CA ALA A 93 26.37 -25.00 -15.39
C ALA A 93 27.54 -24.99 -16.38
N ASP A 94 28.53 -25.85 -16.19
CA ASP A 94 29.69 -25.96 -17.09
C ASP A 94 29.26 -26.53 -18.44
N GLY A 95 28.37 -27.53 -18.42
CA GLY A 95 27.73 -28.09 -19.61
C GLY A 95 26.97 -27.04 -20.41
N LEU A 96 26.15 -26.22 -19.73
CA LEU A 96 25.43 -25.12 -20.39
C LEU A 96 26.41 -24.08 -20.94
N PHE A 97 27.40 -23.63 -20.16
CA PHE A 97 28.44 -22.70 -20.63
C PHE A 97 29.12 -23.19 -21.90
N ASN A 98 29.56 -24.45 -21.93
CA ASN A 98 30.23 -25.05 -23.07
C ASN A 98 29.31 -25.14 -24.30
N ALA A 99 28.03 -25.47 -24.09
CA ALA A 99 27.04 -25.48 -25.18
C ALA A 99 26.87 -24.10 -25.80
N LEU A 100 26.75 -23.05 -24.98
CA LEU A 100 26.65 -21.65 -25.46
C LEU A 100 27.95 -21.21 -26.18
N ALA A 101 29.10 -21.51 -25.60
CA ALA A 101 30.40 -21.19 -26.20
C ALA A 101 30.63 -21.91 -27.54
N SER A 102 30.09 -23.12 -27.73
CA SER A 102 30.17 -23.86 -29.00
C SER A 102 29.47 -23.16 -30.17
N LEU A 103 28.51 -22.26 -29.89
CA LEU A 103 27.88 -21.41 -30.89
C LEU A 103 28.69 -20.15 -31.24
N GLY A 104 29.88 -19.98 -30.63
CA GLY A 104 30.70 -18.78 -30.75
C GLY A 104 30.23 -17.62 -29.88
N LEU A 105 29.32 -17.88 -28.93
CA LEU A 105 28.84 -16.88 -27.99
C LEU A 105 29.85 -16.68 -26.86
N ASN A 106 29.79 -15.51 -26.22
CA ASN A 106 30.55 -15.21 -25.00
C ASN A 106 29.60 -15.18 -23.79
N PRO A 107 29.25 -16.35 -23.23
CA PRO A 107 28.31 -16.43 -22.12
C PRO A 107 28.90 -15.85 -20.83
N GLN A 108 28.13 -14.95 -20.21
CA GLN A 108 28.40 -14.41 -18.87
C GLN A 108 27.48 -15.09 -17.87
N GLU A 109 28.04 -15.78 -16.89
CA GLU A 109 27.25 -16.47 -15.89
C GLU A 109 26.40 -15.49 -15.06
N ILE A 110 25.15 -15.86 -14.81
CA ILE A 110 24.27 -15.22 -13.84
C ILE A 110 24.24 -16.11 -12.59
N PRO A 111 24.83 -15.66 -11.47
CA PRO A 111 24.84 -16.46 -10.24
C PRO A 111 23.43 -16.87 -9.79
N GLY A 112 23.24 -18.16 -9.49
CA GLY A 112 21.96 -18.71 -9.04
C GLY A 112 22.09 -20.14 -8.52
N LYS A 113 21.32 -20.51 -7.48
CA LYS A 113 21.40 -21.84 -6.84
C LYS A 113 20.43 -22.89 -7.41
N LEU A 114 19.41 -22.47 -8.17
CA LEU A 114 18.30 -23.34 -8.60
C LEU A 114 18.47 -23.85 -10.05
N MET A 115 18.89 -22.97 -10.95
CA MET A 115 19.04 -23.23 -12.39
C MET A 115 20.29 -22.49 -12.91
N PRO A 116 21.10 -23.10 -13.78
CA PRO A 116 22.20 -22.42 -14.43
C PRO A 116 21.68 -21.41 -15.45
N ARG A 117 22.23 -20.20 -15.45
CA ARG A 117 21.78 -19.10 -16.29
C ARG A 117 22.96 -18.31 -16.83
N PHE A 118 22.84 -17.87 -18.08
CA PHE A 118 23.89 -17.08 -18.75
C PHE A 118 23.28 -15.95 -19.56
N LYS A 119 24.03 -14.85 -19.69
CA LYS A 119 23.76 -13.78 -20.63
C LYS A 119 24.67 -13.90 -21.84
N VAL A 120 24.12 -13.74 -23.03
CA VAL A 120 24.88 -13.68 -24.28
C VAL A 120 24.48 -12.41 -25.03
N ALA A 121 25.44 -11.78 -25.71
CA ALA A 121 25.18 -10.62 -26.56
C ALA A 121 25.33 -11.04 -28.03
N VAL A 122 24.34 -10.70 -28.85
CA VAL A 122 24.23 -11.08 -30.26
C VAL A 122 23.92 -9.85 -31.11
N GLU A 123 24.28 -9.88 -32.39
CA GLU A 123 23.87 -8.81 -33.30
C GLU A 123 22.34 -8.82 -33.44
N PRO A 124 21.68 -7.65 -33.53
CA PRO A 124 20.22 -7.57 -33.61
C PRO A 124 19.60 -8.44 -34.73
N GLU A 125 20.23 -8.47 -35.90
CA GLU A 125 19.82 -9.28 -37.05
C GLU A 125 19.95 -10.80 -36.82
N ASP A 126 20.82 -11.22 -35.89
CA ASP A 126 21.09 -12.62 -35.58
C ASP A 126 20.28 -13.11 -34.38
N ALA A 127 19.60 -12.22 -33.65
CA ALA A 127 18.96 -12.52 -32.37
C ALA A 127 17.96 -13.69 -32.46
N LEU A 128 17.06 -13.67 -33.46
CA LEU A 128 16.10 -14.75 -33.69
C LEU A 128 16.81 -16.06 -34.07
N ASN A 129 17.75 -16.03 -35.01
CA ASN A 129 18.46 -17.23 -35.47
C ASN A 129 19.29 -17.88 -34.34
N VAL A 130 19.94 -17.07 -33.49
CA VAL A 130 20.66 -17.56 -32.34
C VAL A 130 19.69 -18.14 -31.31
N ALA A 131 18.57 -17.47 -31.02
CA ALA A 131 17.58 -17.97 -30.08
C ALA A 131 16.97 -19.32 -30.52
N LEU A 132 16.68 -19.49 -31.81
CA LEU A 132 16.21 -20.77 -32.37
C LEU A 132 17.23 -21.89 -32.14
N ARG A 133 18.54 -21.63 -32.38
CA ARG A 133 19.61 -22.61 -32.15
C ARG A 133 19.80 -22.94 -30.67
N LEU A 134 19.60 -21.95 -29.79
CA LEU A 134 19.69 -22.13 -28.35
C LEU A 134 18.52 -22.98 -27.84
N ALA A 135 17.29 -22.69 -28.27
CA ALA A 135 16.11 -23.42 -27.86
C ALA A 135 16.08 -24.86 -28.39
N ASP A 136 16.76 -25.16 -29.50
CA ASP A 136 16.94 -26.53 -30.01
C ASP A 136 17.83 -27.40 -29.10
N MET A 137 18.59 -26.80 -28.18
CA MET A 137 19.45 -27.55 -27.28
C MET A 137 18.66 -28.26 -26.17
N ASP A 138 18.97 -29.52 -25.92
CA ASP A 138 18.35 -30.32 -24.85
C ASP A 138 18.67 -29.79 -23.45
N VAL A 139 19.80 -29.09 -23.28
CA VAL A 139 20.22 -28.49 -22.00
C VAL A 139 19.55 -27.15 -21.71
N VAL A 140 18.93 -26.52 -22.71
CA VAL A 140 18.26 -25.22 -22.60
C VAL A 140 16.78 -25.42 -22.31
N SER A 141 16.33 -24.79 -21.24
CA SER A 141 14.92 -24.76 -20.84
C SER A 141 14.19 -23.52 -21.32
N HIS A 142 14.88 -22.39 -21.45
CA HIS A 142 14.27 -21.12 -21.84
C HIS A 142 15.30 -20.14 -22.43
N VAL A 143 14.87 -19.32 -23.39
CA VAL A 143 15.63 -18.25 -24.02
C VAL A 143 14.73 -17.01 -24.11
N GLU A 144 15.22 -15.89 -23.59
CA GLU A 144 14.49 -14.62 -23.58
C GLU A 144 15.43 -13.44 -23.84
N PRO A 145 14.93 -12.29 -24.32
CA PRO A 145 15.70 -11.06 -24.32
C PRO A 145 15.97 -10.58 -22.87
N ASP A 146 17.21 -10.22 -22.53
CA ASP A 146 17.53 -9.54 -21.26
C ASP A 146 17.18 -8.06 -21.40
N PHE A 147 15.94 -7.71 -21.14
CA PHE A 147 15.47 -6.32 -21.26
C PHE A 147 16.14 -5.36 -20.27
N ARG A 148 16.28 -4.11 -20.70
CA ARG A 148 16.59 -2.96 -19.86
C ARG A 148 15.56 -2.85 -18.76
N LYS A 149 16.06 -2.55 -17.58
CA LYS A 149 15.25 -2.41 -16.38
C LYS A 149 15.14 -0.93 -16.10
N TYR A 150 13.91 -0.46 -16.09
CA TYR A 150 13.61 0.94 -15.91
C TYR A 150 13.58 1.33 -14.43
N LEU A 151 13.81 2.61 -14.17
CA LEU A 151 13.65 3.20 -12.83
C LEU A 151 12.15 3.31 -12.56
N LEU A 152 11.58 2.42 -11.74
CA LEU A 152 10.12 2.36 -11.56
C LEU A 152 9.66 2.88 -10.19
N ASN A 153 10.48 2.78 -9.14
CA ASN A 153 10.21 3.48 -7.86
C ASN A 153 10.35 5.01 -7.99
N SER A 154 11.22 5.49 -8.87
CA SER A 154 11.30 6.92 -9.25
C SER A 154 10.03 7.44 -9.93
N ARG A 155 9.28 6.53 -10.58
CA ARG A 155 8.03 6.84 -11.27
C ARG A 155 6.83 6.80 -10.33
N THR A 156 6.77 5.77 -9.48
CA THR A 156 5.75 5.69 -8.42
C THR A 156 5.72 6.96 -7.56
N ARG A 157 6.88 7.58 -7.32
CA ARG A 157 6.99 8.88 -6.63
C ARG A 157 6.09 9.97 -7.18
N TRP A 158 6.15 10.25 -8.49
CA TRP A 158 5.36 11.32 -9.07
C TRP A 158 3.92 10.88 -9.32
N TYR A 159 3.72 9.58 -9.58
CA TYR A 159 2.38 9.01 -9.72
C TYR A 159 1.54 9.27 -8.47
N VAL A 160 2.00 8.85 -7.29
CA VAL A 160 1.21 9.02 -6.05
C VAL A 160 1.02 10.50 -5.68
N GLN A 161 1.86 11.42 -6.18
CA GLN A 161 1.82 12.83 -5.83
C GLN A 161 0.90 13.65 -6.72
N THR A 162 1.00 13.52 -8.04
CA THR A 162 0.30 14.39 -9.00
C THR A 162 -0.27 13.66 -10.21
N HIS A 163 0.15 12.41 -10.47
CA HIS A 163 -0.06 11.68 -11.74
C HIS A 163 0.62 12.31 -12.96
N VAL A 164 1.43 13.36 -12.77
CA VAL A 164 2.16 14.04 -13.85
C VAL A 164 3.61 13.58 -13.88
N THR A 165 4.07 13.07 -15.02
CA THR A 165 5.40 12.49 -15.18
C THR A 165 6.50 13.41 -14.67
N GLY A 166 7.24 12.94 -13.66
CA GLY A 166 8.38 13.63 -13.07
C GLY A 166 8.03 14.68 -12.01
N ASP A 167 6.76 15.08 -11.89
CA ASP A 167 6.33 16.10 -10.94
C ASP A 167 6.26 15.55 -9.51
N SER A 168 6.99 16.17 -8.60
CA SER A 168 7.07 15.77 -7.19
C SER A 168 6.68 16.94 -6.30
N LEU A 169 5.47 17.47 -6.53
CA LEU A 169 4.89 18.60 -5.81
C LEU A 169 5.11 18.54 -4.29
N VAL A 170 4.85 17.40 -3.66
CA VAL A 170 4.98 17.26 -2.19
C VAL A 170 6.44 17.40 -1.77
N TRP A 171 7.36 16.78 -2.53
CA TRP A 171 8.80 16.88 -2.26
C TRP A 171 9.35 18.28 -2.54
N SER A 172 8.88 18.97 -3.58
CA SER A 172 9.36 20.33 -3.87
C SER A 172 9.03 21.32 -2.75
N HIS A 173 8.01 21.03 -1.94
CA HIS A 173 7.64 21.80 -0.74
C HIS A 173 8.33 21.32 0.54
N GLY A 174 9.34 20.44 0.44
CA GLY A 174 10.15 20.03 1.59
C GLY A 174 9.52 18.97 2.49
N ILE A 175 8.47 18.31 2.03
CA ILE A 175 7.82 17.20 2.74
C ILE A 175 8.38 15.89 2.20
N HIS A 176 9.30 15.27 2.95
CA HIS A 176 10.01 14.05 2.55
C HIS A 176 9.98 12.94 3.61
N GLY A 177 9.26 13.13 4.71
CA GLY A 177 9.20 12.24 5.85
C GLY A 177 10.08 12.66 7.04
N GLU A 178 10.57 13.90 7.10
CA GLU A 178 11.41 14.37 8.20
C GLU A 178 10.70 14.20 9.55
N ASN A 179 11.38 13.56 10.51
CA ASN A 179 10.86 13.24 11.85
C ASN A 179 9.63 12.30 11.85
N GLU A 180 9.32 11.65 10.73
CA GLU A 180 8.35 10.56 10.68
C GLU A 180 9.05 9.21 10.89
N ILE A 181 8.34 8.27 11.50
CA ILE A 181 8.83 6.92 11.80
C ILE A 181 7.83 5.89 11.27
N ALA A 182 8.28 5.08 10.32
CA ALA A 182 7.57 3.91 9.82
C ALA A 182 7.79 2.70 10.74
N GLY A 183 6.79 1.83 10.82
CA GLY A 183 6.98 0.43 11.16
C GLY A 183 6.98 -0.40 9.88
N VAL A 184 7.89 -1.34 9.73
CA VAL A 184 7.81 -2.38 8.68
C VAL A 184 8.02 -3.72 9.33
N MET A 185 7.08 -4.64 9.15
CA MET A 185 7.15 -6.01 9.65
C MET A 185 7.22 -6.95 8.44
N ASP A 186 8.39 -7.52 8.18
CA ASP A 186 8.67 -8.24 6.92
C ASP A 186 9.86 -9.21 7.06
N THR A 187 10.37 -9.79 5.97
CA THR A 187 11.30 -10.94 5.93
C THR A 187 12.76 -10.63 6.33
N GLY A 188 13.05 -9.40 6.77
CA GLY A 188 14.40 -8.93 7.02
C GLY A 188 14.76 -7.64 6.26
N LEU A 189 15.67 -6.84 6.82
CA LEU A 189 16.12 -5.57 6.25
C LEU A 189 17.65 -5.47 6.26
N ASP A 190 18.25 -5.47 5.07
CA ASP A 190 19.69 -5.20 4.89
C ASP A 190 20.02 -3.75 5.27
N TYR A 191 20.37 -3.52 6.54
CA TYR A 191 20.80 -2.20 7.00
C TYR A 191 22.26 -1.89 6.62
N TYR A 192 23.00 -2.78 5.93
CA TYR A 192 24.30 -2.46 5.30
C TYR A 192 24.15 -1.93 3.87
N SER A 193 22.98 -2.12 3.27
CA SER A 193 22.59 -1.45 2.02
C SER A 193 22.68 0.06 2.19
N CYS A 194 23.24 0.76 1.19
CA CYS A 194 23.45 2.18 1.25
C CYS A 194 22.15 2.98 1.44
N PHE A 195 21.00 2.41 1.08
CA PHE A 195 19.68 3.00 1.34
C PHE A 195 19.35 3.13 2.84
N PHE A 196 20.01 2.35 3.70
CA PHE A 196 19.74 2.29 5.14
C PHE A 196 20.99 2.49 6.00
N ARG A 197 22.15 2.12 5.48
CA ARG A 197 23.45 2.13 6.16
C ARG A 197 23.74 3.44 6.86
N ASP A 198 24.21 3.31 8.07
CA ASP A 198 24.91 4.35 8.80
C ASP A 198 26.40 3.97 8.85
N SER A 199 27.28 4.84 8.35
CA SER A 199 28.73 4.57 8.31
C SER A 199 29.41 4.72 9.67
N THR A 200 28.72 5.31 10.66
CA THR A 200 29.24 5.61 11.99
C THR A 200 28.59 4.72 13.04
N VAL A 201 27.28 4.57 13.00
CA VAL A 201 26.48 3.75 13.92
C VAL A 201 26.05 2.48 13.19
N ILE A 202 26.95 1.49 13.07
CA ILE A 202 26.71 0.30 12.23
C ILE A 202 25.49 -0.51 12.69
N VAL A 203 25.28 -0.63 14.00
CA VAL A 203 24.20 -1.45 14.57
C VAL A 203 22.93 -0.59 14.72
N PRO A 204 21.76 -1.07 14.24
CA PRO A 204 20.48 -0.39 14.44
C PRO A 204 20.22 0.00 15.90
N GLY A 205 19.59 1.17 16.07
CA GLY A 205 19.32 1.73 17.39
C GLY A 205 18.92 3.20 17.31
N PRO A 206 18.56 3.85 18.44
CA PRO A 206 18.02 5.21 18.44
C PRO A 206 18.92 6.26 17.76
N ALA A 207 20.24 6.05 17.79
CA ALA A 207 21.23 6.94 17.17
C ALA A 207 21.50 6.65 15.70
N HIS A 208 21.01 5.53 15.16
CA HIS A 208 21.26 5.11 13.79
C HIS A 208 20.53 6.03 12.79
N ARG A 209 21.14 6.25 11.61
CA ARG A 209 20.64 7.13 10.55
C ARG A 209 19.21 6.79 10.14
N LYS A 210 18.95 5.52 9.81
CA LYS A 210 17.66 5.06 9.26
C LYS A 210 16.89 4.07 10.14
N VAL A 211 17.55 3.09 10.75
CA VAL A 211 16.90 2.00 11.50
C VAL A 211 16.97 2.23 13.01
N LEU A 212 15.88 2.72 13.61
CA LEU A 212 15.80 3.05 15.04
C LEU A 212 15.75 1.83 15.95
N ALA A 213 15.18 0.74 15.46
CA ALA A 213 15.16 -0.55 16.13
C ALA A 213 15.01 -1.65 15.08
N TYR A 214 15.72 -2.77 15.30
CA TYR A 214 15.57 -4.01 14.55
C TYR A 214 15.15 -5.09 15.54
N MET A 215 13.94 -5.62 15.37
CA MET A 215 13.35 -6.60 16.27
C MET A 215 13.24 -7.93 15.54
N VAL A 216 13.92 -8.96 16.03
CA VAL A 216 13.69 -10.33 15.59
C VAL A 216 12.44 -10.83 16.32
N LEU A 217 11.39 -11.19 15.58
CA LEU A 217 10.04 -11.46 16.11
C LEU A 217 9.58 -12.92 15.93
N GLY A 218 10.44 -13.79 15.40
CA GLY A 218 10.29 -15.24 15.44
C GLY A 218 11.56 -15.89 15.93
N ASP A 219 11.45 -17.03 16.62
CA ASP A 219 12.56 -17.75 17.27
C ASP A 219 13.78 -18.04 16.36
N ASN A 220 13.61 -18.01 15.03
CA ASN A 220 14.63 -18.35 14.02
C ASN A 220 14.86 -17.29 12.93
N ALA A 221 14.39 -16.04 13.10
CA ALA A 221 14.70 -14.96 12.16
C ALA A 221 16.17 -14.50 12.34
N ASP A 222 16.97 -14.45 11.26
CA ASP A 222 18.43 -14.19 11.31
C ASP A 222 18.81 -12.93 10.52
N ASP A 223 18.36 -11.77 10.98
CA ASP A 223 18.84 -10.45 10.58
C ASP A 223 19.23 -10.40 9.09
N PHE A 224 18.25 -10.70 8.21
CA PHE A 224 18.32 -10.80 6.73
C PHE A 224 19.43 -11.68 6.10
N ALA A 225 20.27 -12.34 6.89
CA ALA A 225 21.54 -12.95 6.45
C ALA A 225 21.40 -14.37 5.90
N THR A 226 20.33 -15.07 6.25
CA THR A 226 20.07 -16.45 5.78
C THR A 226 19.34 -16.50 4.44
N CYS A 227 18.49 -15.50 4.19
CA CYS A 227 17.61 -15.47 3.03
C CYS A 227 18.05 -14.38 2.05
N SER A 228 18.49 -14.76 0.86
CA SER A 228 18.77 -13.82 -0.25
C SER A 228 17.50 -13.21 -0.87
N TYR A 229 16.32 -13.56 -0.35
CA TYR A 229 15.05 -12.99 -0.79
C TYR A 229 14.93 -11.57 -0.24
N SER A 230 14.85 -10.59 -1.14
CA SER A 230 15.01 -9.17 -0.81
C SER A 230 13.72 -8.45 -0.42
N HIS A 231 12.68 -9.18 -0.01
CA HIS A 231 11.33 -8.62 0.12
C HIS A 231 11.27 -7.50 1.17
N GLY A 232 11.63 -7.73 2.42
CA GLY A 232 11.62 -6.68 3.45
C GLY A 232 12.54 -5.49 3.15
N THR A 233 13.72 -5.73 2.58
CA THR A 233 14.63 -4.66 2.09
C THR A 233 13.99 -3.84 0.96
N HIS A 234 13.33 -4.49 0.00
CA HIS A 234 12.64 -3.82 -1.12
C HIS A 234 11.45 -2.99 -0.64
N VAL A 235 10.59 -3.59 0.21
CA VAL A 235 9.43 -2.95 0.84
C VAL A 235 9.88 -1.70 1.59
N THR A 236 10.85 -1.84 2.50
CA THR A 236 11.38 -0.70 3.27
C THR A 236 12.04 0.34 2.37
N GLY A 237 12.68 -0.09 1.27
CA GLY A 237 13.31 0.78 0.28
C GLY A 237 12.27 1.66 -0.42
N THR A 238 11.12 1.07 -0.74
CA THR A 238 9.98 1.75 -1.36
C THR A 238 9.33 2.73 -0.40
N VAL A 239 9.23 2.40 0.90
CA VAL A 239 8.74 3.35 1.92
C VAL A 239 9.69 4.54 2.06
N LEU A 240 10.98 4.29 2.37
CA LEU A 240 11.88 5.32 2.91
C LEU A 240 13.37 5.15 2.58
N GLY A 241 13.75 4.31 1.61
CA GLY A 241 15.16 4.13 1.23
C GLY A 241 15.82 5.45 0.85
N TYR A 242 17.02 5.74 1.37
CA TYR A 242 17.79 6.93 1.02
C TYR A 242 19.30 6.62 0.97
N PRO A 243 19.93 6.67 -0.21
CA PRO A 243 21.33 6.27 -0.37
C PRO A 243 22.25 7.18 0.46
N ASP A 244 23.23 6.58 1.15
CA ASP A 244 24.26 7.27 1.95
C ASP A 244 25.37 7.90 1.08
N SER A 245 25.34 7.69 -0.23
CA SER A 245 26.31 8.22 -1.19
C SER A 245 25.65 9.20 -2.17
N ALA A 246 26.38 10.27 -2.52
CA ALA A 246 25.97 11.31 -3.48
C ALA A 246 25.95 10.85 -4.95
N SER A 247 26.15 9.55 -5.25
CA SER A 247 26.15 9.03 -6.62
C SER A 247 24.76 9.22 -7.25
N THR A 248 24.70 9.95 -8.37
CA THR A 248 23.44 10.33 -9.04
C THR A 248 22.61 9.15 -9.52
N ALA A 249 23.22 7.97 -9.73
CA ALA A 249 22.51 6.78 -10.21
C ALA A 249 21.50 6.23 -9.20
N PHE A 250 21.80 6.27 -7.90
CA PHE A 250 20.96 5.66 -6.86
C PHE A 250 19.92 6.62 -6.27
N TYR A 251 20.11 7.93 -6.45
CA TYR A 251 19.18 8.98 -5.98
C TYR A 251 17.78 8.88 -6.60
N TRP A 252 17.64 8.17 -7.71
CA TRP A 252 16.34 7.93 -8.34
C TRP A 252 15.54 6.83 -7.63
N PHE A 253 16.15 5.97 -6.81
CA PHE A 253 15.47 4.88 -6.10
C PHE A 253 15.04 5.23 -4.67
N LYS A 254 14.99 6.52 -4.35
CA LYS A 254 14.53 6.98 -3.04
C LYS A 254 13.09 6.51 -2.80
N GLY A 255 12.83 6.04 -1.58
CA GLY A 255 11.47 5.75 -1.15
C GLY A 255 10.59 7.01 -1.11
N MET A 256 9.28 6.83 -0.99
CA MET A 256 8.33 7.94 -1.01
C MET A 256 8.60 8.95 0.13
N ALA A 257 8.88 8.45 1.33
CA ALA A 257 9.24 9.22 2.52
C ALA A 257 10.72 9.03 2.87
N TYR A 258 11.62 9.35 1.94
CA TYR A 258 13.05 9.03 2.04
C TYR A 258 13.78 9.68 3.23
N MET A 259 13.23 10.71 3.87
CA MET A 259 13.79 11.30 5.10
C MET A 259 13.25 10.67 6.40
N ALA A 260 12.25 9.78 6.31
CA ALA A 260 11.71 9.06 7.46
C ALA A 260 12.69 8.01 8.02
N LYS A 261 12.45 7.57 9.25
CA LYS A 261 13.18 6.45 9.86
C LYS A 261 12.28 5.22 10.00
N VAL A 262 12.86 4.05 10.28
CA VAL A 262 12.13 2.79 10.41
C VAL A 262 12.39 2.12 11.76
N VAL A 263 11.34 1.58 12.35
CA VAL A 263 11.38 0.47 13.29
C VAL A 263 11.07 -0.78 12.48
N PHE A 264 11.98 -1.74 12.46
CA PHE A 264 11.84 -2.94 11.64
C PHE A 264 11.57 -4.16 12.52
N GLY A 265 10.59 -4.98 12.13
CA GLY A 265 10.32 -6.28 12.72
C GLY A 265 10.58 -7.38 11.72
N ASP A 266 11.60 -8.19 11.98
CA ASP A 266 11.96 -9.33 11.16
C ASP A 266 11.15 -10.56 11.57
N VAL A 267 10.38 -11.05 10.61
CA VAL A 267 9.49 -12.21 10.72
C VAL A 267 9.76 -13.23 9.62
N GLY A 268 10.86 -13.09 8.89
CA GLY A 268 11.25 -14.02 7.83
C GLY A 268 12.35 -14.96 8.27
N GLY A 269 12.44 -16.11 7.60
CA GLY A 269 13.52 -17.06 7.82
C GLY A 269 13.23 -18.42 7.20
N PRO A 270 14.26 -19.25 6.99
CA PRO A 270 14.09 -20.59 6.41
C PRO A 270 13.14 -21.48 7.24
N ASP A 271 13.08 -21.26 8.56
CA ASP A 271 12.24 -22.04 9.48
C ASP A 271 10.78 -21.57 9.53
N CYS A 272 10.43 -20.43 8.90
CA CYS A 272 9.04 -20.03 8.64
C CYS A 272 8.40 -20.80 7.46
N GLY A 273 9.02 -21.91 7.03
CA GLY A 273 8.63 -22.72 5.88
C GLY A 273 9.25 -22.26 4.56
N SER A 274 9.48 -20.95 4.37
CA SER A 274 10.22 -20.41 3.22
C SER A 274 10.77 -19.01 3.50
N CYS A 275 11.80 -18.59 2.74
CA CYS A 275 12.30 -17.21 2.73
C CYS A 275 11.29 -16.16 2.22
N SER A 276 10.13 -16.60 1.72
CA SER A 276 9.00 -15.77 1.26
C SER A 276 7.80 -15.83 2.21
N SER A 277 7.93 -16.54 3.34
CA SER A 277 6.88 -16.69 4.34
C SER A 277 7.21 -15.85 5.57
N VAL A 278 6.17 -15.38 6.25
CA VAL A 278 6.28 -14.68 7.52
C VAL A 278 5.79 -15.56 8.67
N CYS A 279 6.53 -15.60 9.77
CA CYS A 279 6.11 -16.22 11.01
C CYS A 279 6.58 -15.37 12.20
N TYR A 280 5.75 -15.30 13.23
CA TYR A 280 6.04 -14.54 14.45
C TYR A 280 5.42 -15.23 15.65
N ASP A 281 6.06 -15.02 16.80
CA ASP A 281 5.64 -15.58 18.06
C ASP A 281 4.90 -14.53 18.90
N GLY A 282 3.78 -14.92 19.51
CA GLY A 282 2.96 -14.05 20.35
C GLY A 282 1.82 -13.33 19.61
N SER A 283 1.14 -12.43 20.33
CA SER A 283 0.05 -11.63 19.76
C SER A 283 0.60 -10.53 18.86
N LEU A 284 -0.07 -10.31 17.72
CA LEU A 284 0.29 -9.21 16.84
C LEU A 284 0.05 -7.85 17.53
N TYR A 285 -0.91 -7.77 18.46
CA TYR A 285 -1.15 -6.56 19.25
C TYR A 285 0.10 -6.15 20.06
N ASP A 286 0.69 -7.09 20.81
CA ASP A 286 1.88 -6.82 21.63
C ASP A 286 3.08 -6.44 20.77
N ILE A 287 3.22 -7.07 19.60
CA ILE A 287 4.23 -6.71 18.60
C ILE A 287 4.02 -5.27 18.12
N LEU A 288 2.79 -4.92 17.72
CA LEU A 288 2.43 -3.57 17.26
C LEU A 288 2.66 -2.50 18.36
N GLU A 289 2.39 -2.82 19.62
CA GLU A 289 2.71 -1.95 20.76
C GLU A 289 4.23 -1.69 20.85
N ARG A 290 5.07 -2.70 20.59
CA ARG A 290 6.53 -2.51 20.51
C ARG A 290 6.94 -1.59 19.36
N PHE A 291 6.31 -1.68 18.19
CA PHE A 291 6.52 -0.71 17.11
C PHE A 291 6.15 0.71 17.56
N TYR A 292 4.97 0.87 18.17
CA TYR A 292 4.45 2.16 18.61
C TYR A 292 5.32 2.84 19.68
N THR A 293 5.76 2.05 20.67
CA THR A 293 6.64 2.51 21.77
C THR A 293 8.04 2.88 21.27
N ASN A 294 8.51 2.28 20.18
CA ASN A 294 9.72 2.71 19.46
C ASN A 294 9.47 3.88 18.48
N GLY A 295 8.27 4.46 18.49
CA GLY A 295 7.94 5.70 17.80
C GLY A 295 7.24 5.55 16.45
N ALA A 296 7.07 4.32 15.95
CA ALA A 296 6.37 4.11 14.67
C ALA A 296 4.91 4.58 14.75
N ARG A 297 4.42 5.20 13.67
CA ARG A 297 3.03 5.69 13.57
C ARG A 297 2.30 5.22 12.31
N VAL A 298 3.03 4.92 11.25
CA VAL A 298 2.47 4.23 10.07
C VAL A 298 3.20 2.90 9.92
N ILE A 299 2.47 1.80 9.97
CA ILE A 299 3.03 0.44 10.00
C ILE A 299 2.60 -0.31 8.74
N ASN A 300 3.57 -0.88 8.03
CA ASN A 300 3.34 -1.60 6.79
C ASN A 300 3.32 -3.11 6.99
N PHE A 301 2.30 -3.77 6.41
CA PHE A 301 2.20 -5.20 6.22
C PHE A 301 2.11 -5.53 4.73
N SER A 302 3.24 -5.94 4.15
CA SER A 302 3.32 -6.46 2.78
C SER A 302 3.22 -7.99 2.74
N TRP A 303 2.44 -8.55 3.67
CA TRP A 303 2.18 -9.98 3.82
C TRP A 303 0.73 -10.21 4.24
N GLY A 304 0.26 -11.44 4.07
CA GLY A 304 -1.08 -11.85 4.43
C GLY A 304 -1.25 -13.36 4.31
N THR A 305 -2.43 -13.83 4.68
CA THR A 305 -2.87 -15.21 4.46
C THR A 305 -3.46 -15.38 3.06
N PHE A 306 -4.02 -16.56 2.76
CA PHE A 306 -4.80 -16.77 1.53
C PHE A 306 -6.31 -16.75 1.77
N PHE A 307 -6.74 -16.31 2.96
CA PHE A 307 -8.13 -16.41 3.39
C PHE A 307 -8.77 -15.01 3.48
N ASN A 308 -9.89 -14.87 2.79
CA ASN A 308 -10.82 -13.76 3.01
C ASN A 308 -11.66 -14.02 4.26
N ALA A 309 -11.03 -13.78 5.40
CA ALA A 309 -11.66 -13.92 6.70
C ALA A 309 -11.10 -12.87 7.66
N TYR A 310 -11.91 -12.49 8.64
CA TYR A 310 -11.45 -11.69 9.76
C TYR A 310 -10.81 -12.62 10.80
N LEU A 311 -9.48 -12.73 10.77
CA LEU A 311 -8.70 -13.61 11.64
C LEU A 311 -8.04 -12.84 12.79
N SER A 312 -7.27 -13.54 13.63
CA SER A 312 -6.58 -12.95 14.78
C SER A 312 -5.71 -11.74 14.41
N ALA A 313 -4.95 -11.81 13.32
CA ALA A 313 -4.14 -10.68 12.86
C ALA A 313 -4.99 -9.45 12.49
N ALA A 314 -6.19 -9.66 11.94
CA ALA A 314 -7.13 -8.56 11.66
C ALA A 314 -7.74 -7.99 12.95
N TYR A 315 -8.11 -8.86 13.89
CA TYR A 315 -8.59 -8.46 15.22
C TYR A 315 -7.55 -7.63 15.98
N ASP A 316 -6.32 -8.14 16.07
CA ASP A 316 -5.20 -7.49 16.76
C ASP A 316 -4.83 -6.16 16.11
N SER A 317 -4.89 -6.06 14.77
CA SER A 317 -4.69 -4.79 14.04
C SER A 317 -5.77 -3.76 14.38
N ASP A 318 -7.05 -4.17 14.38
CA ASP A 318 -8.15 -3.27 14.75
C ASP A 318 -8.06 -2.85 16.23
N ALA A 319 -7.76 -3.79 17.13
CA ALA A 319 -7.61 -3.53 18.56
C ALA A 319 -6.44 -2.56 18.84
N PHE A 320 -5.30 -2.76 18.19
CA PHE A 320 -4.15 -1.88 18.29
C PHE A 320 -4.49 -0.47 17.81
N MET A 321 -5.05 -0.33 16.60
CA MET A 321 -5.41 1.00 16.09
C MET A 321 -6.48 1.67 16.93
N TRP A 322 -7.41 0.88 17.50
CA TRP A 322 -8.40 1.37 18.45
C TRP A 322 -7.72 2.02 19.65
N ASP A 323 -6.79 1.33 20.31
CA ASP A 323 -6.11 1.84 21.52
C ASP A 323 -5.09 2.95 21.22
N TYR A 324 -4.49 2.94 20.02
CA TYR A 324 -3.51 3.89 19.54
C TYR A 324 -4.06 4.69 18.34
N PRO A 325 -4.98 5.65 18.56
CA PRO A 325 -5.76 6.30 17.51
C PRO A 325 -4.94 7.16 16.55
N ASP A 326 -3.69 7.50 16.87
CA ASP A 326 -2.76 8.20 15.97
C ASP A 326 -1.87 7.25 15.13
N ALA A 327 -2.13 5.93 15.19
CA ALA A 327 -1.47 4.94 14.37
C ALA A 327 -2.32 4.55 13.14
N LEU A 328 -1.66 4.30 12.02
CA LEU A 328 -2.26 3.72 10.82
C LEU A 328 -1.50 2.45 10.42
N ILE A 329 -2.21 1.35 10.21
CA ILE A 329 -1.66 0.16 9.55
C ILE A 329 -2.06 0.20 8.07
N VAL A 330 -1.09 -0.02 7.19
CA VAL A 330 -1.25 -0.13 5.74
C VAL A 330 -0.94 -1.57 5.33
N ALA A 331 -1.91 -2.26 4.73
CA ALA A 331 -1.81 -3.67 4.40
C ALA A 331 -1.96 -3.93 2.90
N ALA A 332 -1.14 -4.81 2.33
CA ALA A 332 -1.33 -5.33 0.98
C ALA A 332 -2.62 -6.17 0.89
N SER A 333 -3.41 -6.03 -0.18
CA SER A 333 -4.67 -6.76 -0.31
C SER A 333 -4.47 -8.28 -0.50
N GLY A 334 -3.33 -8.69 -1.05
CA GLY A 334 -3.03 -10.08 -1.42
C GLY A 334 -2.84 -10.24 -2.92
N ASN A 335 -2.32 -11.41 -3.33
CA ASN A 335 -2.01 -11.71 -4.72
C ASN A 335 -2.77 -12.96 -5.22
N SER A 336 -3.99 -13.17 -4.73
CA SER A 336 -4.78 -14.40 -4.93
C SER A 336 -5.84 -14.30 -6.01
N SER A 337 -5.97 -13.15 -6.69
CA SER A 337 -6.79 -13.05 -7.91
C SER A 337 -6.07 -13.77 -9.06
N SER A 338 -6.78 -14.20 -10.09
CA SER A 338 -6.16 -14.68 -11.34
C SER A 338 -6.68 -13.91 -12.54
N ALA A 339 -5.97 -13.99 -13.67
CA ALA A 339 -6.37 -13.33 -14.92
C ALA A 339 -7.70 -13.89 -15.48
N ASP A 340 -8.01 -15.15 -15.15
CA ASP A 340 -9.20 -15.87 -15.62
C ASP A 340 -10.31 -15.95 -14.54
N ASN A 341 -9.96 -15.75 -13.27
CA ASN A 341 -10.89 -15.76 -12.13
C ASN A 341 -10.92 -14.38 -11.47
N SER A 342 -11.93 -13.59 -11.87
CA SER A 342 -12.48 -12.46 -11.12
C SER A 342 -13.24 -12.96 -9.87
N GLU A 343 -12.68 -13.90 -9.11
CA GLU A 343 -13.34 -14.44 -7.92
C GLU A 343 -13.44 -13.31 -6.88
N ASP A 344 -14.67 -12.82 -6.71
CA ASP A 344 -15.07 -11.90 -5.66
C ASP A 344 -14.61 -12.44 -4.31
N GLY A 345 -13.93 -11.58 -3.56
CA GLY A 345 -13.51 -11.87 -2.20
C GLY A 345 -12.24 -12.69 -2.06
N SER A 346 -11.16 -12.23 -2.67
CA SER A 346 -9.79 -12.76 -2.54
C SER A 346 -8.88 -11.92 -1.63
N VAL A 347 -9.39 -10.85 -1.00
CA VAL A 347 -8.63 -10.04 -0.03
C VAL A 347 -8.21 -10.88 1.17
N SER A 348 -6.93 -10.83 1.50
CA SER A 348 -6.32 -11.63 2.57
C SER A 348 -6.40 -10.97 3.95
N SER A 349 -6.40 -11.77 5.01
CA SER A 349 -6.12 -11.27 6.37
C SER A 349 -4.61 -11.00 6.54
N PRO A 350 -4.16 -9.88 7.15
CA PRO A 350 -4.92 -8.91 7.95
C PRO A 350 -5.57 -7.76 7.16
N ALA A 351 -5.42 -7.68 5.84
CA ALA A 351 -6.05 -6.65 5.00
C ALA A 351 -7.59 -6.64 5.04
N THR A 352 -8.22 -7.69 5.58
CA THR A 352 -9.66 -7.74 5.89
C THR A 352 -10.06 -6.94 7.15
N ALA A 353 -9.10 -6.45 7.95
CA ALA A 353 -9.36 -5.61 9.11
C ALA A 353 -10.08 -4.30 8.73
N LYS A 354 -10.90 -3.78 9.63
CA LYS A 354 -11.74 -2.60 9.37
C LYS A 354 -10.93 -1.32 9.33
N ASN A 355 -10.01 -1.19 10.28
CA ASN A 355 -9.32 0.05 10.55
C ASN A 355 -8.10 0.25 9.64
N VAL A 356 -7.47 -0.84 9.21
CA VAL A 356 -6.31 -0.79 8.31
C VAL A 356 -6.68 -0.18 6.95
N LEU A 357 -5.72 0.48 6.30
CA LEU A 357 -5.84 0.91 4.91
C LEU A 357 -5.32 -0.21 4.01
N THR A 358 -6.19 -0.83 3.22
CA THR A 358 -5.83 -1.94 2.34
C THR A 358 -5.54 -1.45 0.94
N VAL A 359 -4.44 -1.94 0.36
CA VAL A 359 -3.86 -1.43 -0.88
C VAL A 359 -3.81 -2.55 -1.92
N GLY A 360 -4.45 -2.32 -3.06
CA GLY A 360 -4.31 -3.15 -4.25
C GLY A 360 -3.23 -2.60 -5.20
N ALA A 361 -2.91 -3.38 -6.23
CA ALA A 361 -1.87 -3.08 -7.20
C ALA A 361 -2.47 -2.79 -8.59
N THR A 362 -2.00 -1.72 -9.22
CA THR A 362 -2.12 -1.53 -10.67
C THR A 362 -0.86 -2.04 -11.37
N GLY A 363 -0.91 -2.12 -12.71
CA GLY A 363 0.31 -2.12 -13.52
C GLY A 363 1.24 -0.96 -13.15
N ALA A 364 2.53 -1.08 -13.48
CA ALA A 364 3.48 -0.01 -13.19
C ALA A 364 3.43 1.08 -14.27
N PHE A 365 4.38 1.10 -15.19
CA PHE A 365 4.49 2.14 -16.21
C PHE A 365 4.96 1.52 -17.53
N ASP A 366 4.50 2.06 -18.65
CA ASP A 366 4.99 1.67 -19.98
C ASP A 366 6.40 2.25 -20.25
N GLU A 367 6.93 1.96 -21.44
CA GLU A 367 8.20 2.48 -21.95
C GLU A 367 8.23 4.02 -22.00
N ASP A 368 7.09 4.65 -22.31
CA ASP A 368 6.87 6.10 -22.36
C ASP A 368 6.66 6.75 -20.98
N SER A 369 6.75 5.96 -19.89
CA SER A 369 6.47 6.39 -18.52
C SER A 369 5.02 6.79 -18.24
N LYS A 370 4.06 6.35 -19.05
CA LYS A 370 2.64 6.47 -18.73
C LYS A 370 2.26 5.41 -17.72
N PRO A 371 1.42 5.76 -16.72
CA PRO A 371 0.95 4.78 -15.76
C PRO A 371 0.05 3.76 -16.45
N HIS A 372 0.22 2.49 -16.09
CA HIS A 372 -0.72 1.45 -16.47
C HIS A 372 -1.82 1.39 -15.42
N GLU A 373 -2.88 2.16 -15.67
CA GLU A 373 -4.03 2.30 -14.78
C GLU A 373 -5.06 1.19 -14.95
N HIS A 374 -4.59 -0.06 -15.08
CA HIS A 374 -5.42 -1.25 -14.94
C HIS A 374 -5.04 -1.99 -13.66
N ARG A 375 -5.99 -2.67 -13.04
CA ARG A 375 -5.77 -3.54 -11.89
C ARG A 375 -4.85 -4.67 -12.32
N ALA A 376 -3.76 -4.88 -11.58
CA ALA A 376 -2.87 -5.99 -11.86
C ALA A 376 -3.63 -7.32 -11.68
N TYR A 377 -3.46 -8.27 -12.61
CA TYR A 377 -4.28 -9.50 -12.66
C TYR A 377 -4.30 -10.30 -11.34
N TYR A 378 -3.20 -10.27 -10.59
CA TYR A 378 -3.04 -10.98 -9.32
C TYR A 378 -3.64 -10.21 -8.13
N SER A 379 -3.86 -8.90 -8.25
CA SER A 379 -4.23 -8.02 -7.13
C SER A 379 -5.55 -8.49 -6.53
N SER A 380 -5.51 -8.98 -5.29
CA SER A 380 -6.71 -9.46 -4.60
C SER A 380 -7.78 -8.36 -4.53
N GLN A 381 -9.02 -8.76 -4.79
CA GLN A 381 -10.20 -7.91 -4.80
C GLN A 381 -11.21 -8.35 -3.75
N GLY A 382 -12.06 -7.41 -3.35
CA GLY A 382 -13.14 -7.63 -2.41
C GLY A 382 -14.37 -8.27 -3.05
N PRO A 383 -15.52 -8.18 -2.36
CA PRO A 383 -15.64 -7.64 -1.00
C PRO A 383 -14.94 -8.52 0.04
N THR A 384 -14.78 -8.03 1.27
CA THR A 384 -14.51 -8.95 2.39
C THR A 384 -15.65 -9.97 2.53
N TYR A 385 -15.43 -11.04 3.28
CA TYR A 385 -16.48 -12.04 3.54
C TYR A 385 -17.80 -11.45 4.05
N ASP A 386 -17.73 -10.36 4.84
CA ASP A 386 -18.89 -9.65 5.38
C ASP A 386 -19.40 -8.50 4.48
N GLY A 387 -18.90 -8.38 3.26
CA GLY A 387 -19.41 -7.44 2.26
C GLY A 387 -18.76 -6.05 2.25
N ARG A 388 -17.72 -5.79 3.06
CA ARG A 388 -17.02 -4.49 3.09
C ARG A 388 -16.16 -4.29 1.85
N ILE A 389 -16.00 -3.03 1.45
CA ILE A 389 -15.16 -2.64 0.30
C ILE A 389 -13.69 -2.76 0.69
N LYS A 390 -12.96 -3.62 -0.02
CA LYS A 390 -11.51 -3.79 0.04
C LYS A 390 -11.01 -4.20 -1.35
N PRO A 391 -9.79 -3.83 -1.79
CA PRO A 391 -8.94 -2.80 -1.21
C PRO A 391 -9.64 -1.44 -1.19
N GLU A 392 -9.14 -0.47 -0.43
CA GLU A 392 -9.68 0.89 -0.48
C GLU A 392 -9.00 1.76 -1.52
N VAL A 393 -7.71 1.53 -1.80
CA VAL A 393 -6.94 2.34 -2.76
C VAL A 393 -6.02 1.48 -3.61
N MET A 394 -5.64 2.02 -4.76
CA MET A 394 -4.76 1.38 -5.73
C MET A 394 -3.52 2.25 -5.97
N VAL A 395 -2.37 1.61 -6.20
CA VAL A 395 -1.15 2.25 -6.70
C VAL A 395 -0.32 1.26 -7.52
N PRO A 396 0.64 1.72 -8.34
CA PRO A 396 1.58 0.89 -9.07
C PRO A 396 2.24 -0.20 -8.21
N GLY A 397 1.94 -1.45 -8.52
CA GLY A 397 2.57 -2.64 -7.94
C GLY A 397 3.28 -3.52 -8.97
N GLY A 398 3.16 -3.20 -10.27
CA GLY A 398 3.72 -3.97 -11.38
C GLY A 398 2.78 -5.07 -11.87
N ASP A 399 2.90 -5.45 -13.13
CA ASP A 399 2.10 -6.51 -13.75
C ASP A 399 2.90 -7.17 -14.87
N TYR A 400 3.25 -8.44 -14.72
CA TYR A 400 3.93 -9.19 -15.78
C TYR A 400 3.01 -9.60 -16.92
N HIS A 401 1.71 -9.80 -16.66
CA HIS A 401 0.80 -10.49 -17.58
C HIS A 401 0.22 -9.54 -18.63
N TYR A 402 -0.39 -8.43 -18.21
CA TYR A 402 -1.00 -7.49 -19.15
C TYR A 402 0.00 -6.48 -19.68
N THR A 403 0.95 -6.03 -18.85
CA THR A 403 1.92 -4.99 -19.23
C THR A 403 3.26 -5.18 -18.53
N PRO A 404 4.17 -6.07 -19.02
CA PRO A 404 5.40 -6.49 -18.34
C PRO A 404 6.17 -5.38 -17.62
N SER A 405 5.81 -5.12 -16.37
CA SER A 405 6.25 -3.94 -15.63
C SER A 405 6.39 -4.29 -14.15
N PHE A 406 7.41 -3.75 -13.49
CA PHE A 406 7.79 -4.14 -12.14
C PHE A 406 8.12 -2.92 -11.29
N ILE A 407 8.31 -3.07 -9.99
CA ILE A 407 8.79 -2.02 -9.10
C ILE A 407 10.23 -2.35 -8.70
N ALA A 408 11.16 -1.44 -8.96
CA ALA A 408 12.58 -1.60 -8.64
C ALA A 408 12.95 -0.82 -7.36
N SER A 409 13.47 -1.51 -6.35
CA SER A 409 13.88 -0.91 -5.08
C SER A 409 15.14 -1.61 -4.54
N ALA A 410 15.55 -1.27 -3.31
CA ALA A 410 16.74 -1.80 -2.66
C ALA A 410 16.76 -3.34 -2.64
N LEU A 411 17.90 -3.92 -2.99
CA LEU A 411 18.16 -5.36 -2.96
C LEU A 411 18.98 -5.71 -1.72
N ASN A 412 18.62 -6.82 -1.06
CA ASN A 412 19.35 -7.39 0.08
C ASN A 412 20.70 -7.96 -0.38
N ASN A 413 21.78 -7.68 0.36
CA ASN A 413 23.02 -8.44 0.34
C ASN A 413 23.22 -9.22 1.65
N THR A 414 23.16 -10.56 1.59
CA THR A 414 23.27 -11.43 2.77
C THR A 414 24.64 -11.43 3.43
N ASP A 415 25.67 -10.93 2.75
CA ASP A 415 27.07 -11.01 3.22
C ASP A 415 27.38 -9.99 4.34
N ARG A 416 26.39 -9.21 4.80
CA ARG A 416 26.56 -8.17 5.85
C ARG A 416 27.68 -7.19 5.54
N THR A 417 27.84 -6.86 4.26
CA THR A 417 28.82 -5.89 3.78
C THR A 417 28.12 -4.74 3.07
N TYR A 418 28.81 -3.61 2.96
CA TYR A 418 28.32 -2.47 2.21
C TYR A 418 27.84 -2.89 0.81
N SER A 419 26.59 -2.53 0.49
CA SER A 419 25.98 -2.80 -0.80
C SER A 419 25.24 -1.54 -1.29
N CYS A 420 25.17 -1.32 -2.60
CA CYS A 420 24.24 -0.35 -3.21
C CYS A 420 23.46 -1.07 -4.31
N LEU A 421 22.85 -2.19 -3.95
CA LEU A 421 22.18 -3.04 -4.91
C LEU A 421 20.71 -2.63 -5.07
N ILE A 422 20.23 -2.74 -6.30
CA ILE A 422 18.84 -2.57 -6.69
C ILE A 422 18.38 -3.88 -7.33
N VAL A 423 17.13 -4.26 -7.09
CA VAL A 423 16.56 -5.45 -7.73
C VAL A 423 16.56 -5.24 -9.24
N SER A 424 17.37 -6.02 -9.95
CA SER A 424 17.56 -5.80 -11.38
C SER A 424 16.25 -5.97 -12.14
N THR A 425 15.51 -7.07 -11.99
CA THR A 425 14.25 -7.33 -12.72
C THR A 425 13.03 -6.59 -12.17
N GLY A 426 13.17 -5.89 -11.04
CA GLY A 426 12.04 -5.42 -10.25
C GLY A 426 11.19 -6.56 -9.66
N PHE A 427 10.31 -6.22 -8.73
CA PHE A 427 9.29 -7.11 -8.16
C PHE A 427 7.90 -6.67 -8.60
N GLN A 428 6.94 -7.60 -8.62
CA GLN A 428 5.53 -7.27 -8.71
C GLN A 428 4.80 -7.75 -7.45
N GLY A 429 3.74 -7.06 -7.07
CA GLY A 429 2.86 -7.48 -5.99
C GLY A 429 2.12 -6.33 -5.36
N THR A 430 1.03 -6.64 -4.67
CA THR A 430 0.41 -5.70 -3.71
C THR A 430 1.39 -5.35 -2.58
N SER A 431 2.38 -6.22 -2.33
CA SER A 431 3.55 -5.98 -1.48
C SER A 431 4.44 -4.81 -1.93
N MET A 432 4.41 -4.42 -3.20
CA MET A 432 5.15 -3.27 -3.75
C MET A 432 4.27 -2.00 -3.77
N ALA A 433 2.96 -2.17 -3.88
CA ALA A 433 1.98 -1.10 -3.81
C ALA A 433 1.81 -0.54 -2.38
N ALA A 434 1.61 -1.42 -1.39
CA ALA A 434 1.43 -1.05 0.02
C ALA A 434 2.54 -0.14 0.61
N PRO A 435 3.85 -0.37 0.37
CA PRO A 435 4.89 0.51 0.89
C PRO A 435 4.90 1.89 0.24
N ALA A 436 4.47 2.03 -1.02
CA ALA A 436 4.31 3.34 -1.64
C ALA A 436 3.22 4.15 -0.91
N VAL A 437 2.07 3.53 -0.62
CA VAL A 437 1.00 4.16 0.18
C VAL A 437 1.44 4.43 1.62
N THR A 438 2.25 3.55 2.22
CA THR A 438 2.82 3.76 3.56
C THR A 438 3.68 5.02 3.60
N GLY A 439 4.56 5.19 2.61
CA GLY A 439 5.35 6.41 2.50
C GLY A 439 4.49 7.64 2.22
N SER A 440 3.49 7.56 1.35
CA SER A 440 2.51 8.64 1.14
C SER A 440 1.78 9.03 2.43
N ALA A 441 1.39 8.07 3.27
CA ALA A 441 0.76 8.33 4.56
C ALA A 441 1.69 9.09 5.52
N LEU A 442 3.00 8.81 5.50
CA LEU A 442 3.98 9.58 6.27
C LEU A 442 4.10 11.02 5.76
N LEU A 443 4.05 11.25 4.45
CA LEU A 443 4.05 12.60 3.87
C LEU A 443 2.79 13.39 4.28
N VAL A 444 1.61 12.75 4.22
CA VAL A 444 0.34 13.34 4.69
C VAL A 444 0.41 13.64 6.20
N ARG A 445 0.99 12.73 6.98
CA ARG A 445 1.18 12.94 8.43
C ARG A 445 2.09 14.14 8.72
N GLN A 446 3.22 14.25 8.01
CA GLN A 446 4.12 15.39 8.14
C GLN A 446 3.42 16.70 7.77
N TYR A 447 2.61 16.72 6.71
CA TYR A 447 1.84 17.88 6.28
C TYR A 447 0.96 18.45 7.40
N PHE A 448 0.19 17.60 8.08
CA PHE A 448 -0.63 18.03 9.23
C PHE A 448 0.19 18.36 10.48
N ARG A 449 1.25 17.59 10.76
CA ARG A 449 2.09 17.81 11.95
C ARG A 449 2.89 19.11 11.89
N GLU A 450 3.33 19.49 10.70
CA GLU A 450 4.09 20.73 10.49
C GLU A 450 3.18 21.94 10.25
N GLY A 451 1.85 21.74 10.22
CA GLY A 451 0.85 22.80 10.17
C GLY A 451 0.76 23.50 8.82
N TRP A 452 0.93 22.74 7.74
CA TRP A 452 0.66 23.23 6.39
C TRP A 452 -0.83 23.51 6.19
N TYR A 453 -1.68 22.62 6.71
CA TYR A 453 -3.10 22.92 6.87
C TYR A 453 -3.30 23.86 8.07
N PRO A 454 -4.17 24.87 7.97
CA PRO A 454 -5.16 25.09 6.93
C PRO A 454 -4.77 26.20 5.96
N ASN A 455 -3.52 26.55 5.71
CA ASN A 455 -3.22 27.71 4.85
C ASN A 455 -2.42 27.37 3.60
N GLY A 456 -1.93 26.15 3.46
CA GLY A 456 -0.98 25.76 2.43
C GLY A 456 0.42 26.32 2.65
N GLU A 457 0.67 26.87 3.83
CA GLU A 457 1.96 27.40 4.27
C GLU A 457 2.29 26.79 5.63
N ARG A 458 3.57 26.46 5.83
CA ARG A 458 4.04 25.81 7.05
C ARG A 458 3.98 26.78 8.25
N ASP A 459 3.03 26.55 9.15
CA ASP A 459 2.96 27.22 10.44
C ASP A 459 2.79 26.20 11.57
N SER A 460 3.83 26.05 12.38
CA SER A 460 3.83 25.12 13.52
C SER A 460 2.71 25.37 14.53
N ALA A 461 2.13 26.58 14.60
CA ALA A 461 0.98 26.86 15.47
C ALA A 461 -0.30 26.14 15.00
N ASN A 462 -0.38 25.78 13.72
CA ASN A 462 -1.46 25.02 13.14
C ASN A 462 -1.20 23.51 13.15
N GLY A 463 -0.02 23.05 13.56
CA GLY A 463 0.36 21.64 13.56
C GLY A 463 -0.30 20.83 14.68
N TRP A 464 -0.68 19.58 14.38
CA TRP A 464 -1.16 18.63 15.39
C TRP A 464 -0.76 17.19 15.05
N ILE A 465 -0.99 16.26 15.99
CA ILE A 465 -0.81 14.83 15.74
C ILE A 465 -2.10 14.29 15.11
N PRO A 466 -2.12 13.95 13.80
CA PRO A 466 -3.34 13.47 13.16
C PRO A 466 -3.68 12.04 13.60
N GLN A 467 -4.98 11.74 13.67
CA GLN A 467 -5.47 10.36 13.87
C GLN A 467 -5.18 9.49 12.64
N GLY A 468 -5.05 8.17 12.83
CA GLY A 468 -4.93 7.20 11.74
C GLY A 468 -6.12 7.22 10.79
N SER A 469 -7.33 7.44 11.33
CA SER A 469 -8.55 7.64 10.54
C SER A 469 -8.48 8.87 9.63
N LEU A 470 -7.80 9.95 10.04
CA LEU A 470 -7.58 11.12 9.19
C LEU A 470 -6.63 10.80 8.05
N LEU A 471 -5.53 10.10 8.32
CA LEU A 471 -4.59 9.67 7.28
C LEU A 471 -5.29 8.76 6.25
N LYS A 472 -6.11 7.81 6.74
CA LYS A 472 -6.94 6.93 5.91
C LYS A 472 -7.94 7.73 5.06
N ALA A 473 -8.70 8.63 5.68
CA ALA A 473 -9.68 9.47 4.99
C ALA A 473 -9.03 10.37 3.92
N ALA A 474 -7.88 10.97 4.22
CA ALA A 474 -7.14 11.82 3.28
C ALA A 474 -6.65 11.04 2.05
N LEU A 475 -6.10 9.84 2.24
CA LEU A 475 -5.65 8.99 1.13
C LEU A 475 -6.81 8.51 0.27
N ILE A 476 -7.95 8.14 0.86
CA ILE A 476 -9.16 7.78 0.11
C ILE A 476 -9.75 9.01 -0.59
N ALA A 477 -9.77 10.18 0.05
CA ALA A 477 -10.24 11.42 -0.56
C ALA A 477 -9.38 11.83 -1.77
N SER A 478 -8.09 11.54 -1.72
CA SER A 478 -7.13 11.79 -2.80
C SER A 478 -7.34 10.90 -4.04
N SER A 479 -8.14 9.84 -3.93
CA SER A 479 -8.23 8.86 -5.02
C SER A 479 -9.04 9.35 -6.22
N GLN A 480 -8.66 8.90 -7.41
CA GLN A 480 -9.33 9.20 -8.67
C GLN A 480 -9.59 7.91 -9.48
N PRO A 481 -10.54 7.94 -10.43
CA PRO A 481 -10.76 6.81 -11.36
C PRO A 481 -9.48 6.42 -12.09
N LEU A 482 -9.38 5.14 -12.43
CA LEU A 482 -8.30 4.57 -13.23
C LEU A 482 -8.80 4.41 -14.68
N GLU A 483 -7.99 4.80 -15.67
CA GLU A 483 -8.43 4.93 -17.08
C GLU A 483 -9.08 3.66 -17.68
N TYR A 484 -8.60 2.47 -17.31
CA TYR A 484 -9.00 1.20 -17.95
C TYR A 484 -9.90 0.32 -17.08
N GLU A 485 -10.39 0.86 -15.97
CA GLU A 485 -11.13 0.09 -14.96
C GLU A 485 -12.59 0.55 -14.84
N PRO A 486 -13.48 -0.30 -14.29
CA PRO A 486 -14.81 0.13 -13.91
C PRO A 486 -14.75 1.33 -12.96
N LEU A 487 -15.69 2.26 -13.10
CA LEU A 487 -15.71 3.47 -12.28
C LEU A 487 -15.77 3.12 -10.78
N PRO A 488 -14.92 3.72 -9.93
CA PRO A 488 -14.98 3.55 -8.49
C PRO A 488 -16.17 4.32 -7.89
N PRO A 489 -16.67 3.93 -6.71
CA PRO A 489 -16.17 2.82 -5.90
C PRO A 489 -16.69 1.46 -6.36
N ASN A 490 -15.83 0.44 -6.26
CA ASN A 490 -16.20 -0.96 -6.44
C ASN A 490 -15.22 -1.86 -5.66
N SER A 491 -15.50 -3.16 -5.61
CA SER A 491 -14.68 -4.12 -4.87
C SER A 491 -13.37 -4.50 -5.58
N GLU A 492 -13.18 -4.13 -6.85
CA GLU A 492 -11.99 -4.48 -7.63
C GLU A 492 -10.85 -3.48 -7.39
N ILE A 493 -11.19 -2.19 -7.43
CA ILE A 493 -10.22 -1.08 -7.34
C ILE A 493 -10.48 -0.15 -6.15
N GLY A 494 -11.43 -0.49 -5.27
CA GLY A 494 -11.78 0.33 -4.13
C GLY A 494 -12.29 1.69 -4.57
N PHE A 495 -11.69 2.75 -4.04
CA PHE A 495 -11.97 4.13 -4.41
C PHE A 495 -11.06 4.66 -5.54
N GLY A 496 -10.17 3.84 -6.10
CA GLY A 496 -9.28 4.20 -7.21
C GLY A 496 -7.83 4.54 -6.80
N GLY A 497 -7.08 5.17 -7.72
CA GLY A 497 -5.66 5.49 -7.57
C GLY A 497 -5.41 6.76 -6.77
N ILE A 498 -4.49 6.76 -5.79
CA ILE A 498 -4.23 7.95 -4.95
C ILE A 498 -3.52 9.07 -5.72
N ASN A 499 -3.87 10.33 -5.44
CA ASN A 499 -3.24 11.52 -5.99
C ASN A 499 -3.13 12.62 -4.92
N LEU A 500 -1.97 12.72 -4.24
CA LEU A 500 -1.81 13.57 -3.06
C LEU A 500 -2.05 15.06 -3.33
N SER A 501 -1.85 15.57 -4.54
CA SER A 501 -2.11 16.98 -4.88
C SER A 501 -3.56 17.39 -4.66
N ARG A 502 -4.50 16.43 -4.64
CA ARG A 502 -5.92 16.66 -4.37
C ARG A 502 -6.24 16.93 -2.90
N VAL A 503 -5.33 16.55 -1.99
CA VAL A 503 -5.55 16.67 -0.54
C VAL A 503 -4.42 17.40 0.20
N LEU A 504 -3.29 17.66 -0.47
CA LEU A 504 -2.17 18.45 0.06
C LEU A 504 -2.13 19.79 -0.66
N TYR A 505 -2.88 20.76 -0.14
CA TYR A 505 -2.92 22.11 -0.68
C TYR A 505 -1.65 22.88 -0.33
N PHE A 506 -1.09 23.57 -1.30
CA PHE A 506 0.02 24.53 -1.13
C PHE A 506 -0.38 25.89 -1.73
N ALA A 507 -0.11 26.97 -1.00
CA ALA A 507 -0.58 28.31 -1.37
C ALA A 507 0.06 28.81 -2.69
N ASP A 508 1.29 28.39 -2.96
CA ASP A 508 2.11 28.73 -4.12
C ASP A 508 2.03 27.71 -5.27
N ALA A 509 1.25 26.63 -5.13
CA ALA A 509 1.05 25.66 -6.21
C ALA A 509 0.29 26.27 -7.41
N PRO A 510 0.48 25.73 -8.63
CA PRO A 510 -0.33 26.05 -9.79
C PRO A 510 -1.84 25.86 -9.55
N PRO A 511 -2.73 26.65 -10.19
CA PRO A 511 -4.18 26.59 -10.00
C PRO A 511 -4.80 25.19 -10.15
N GLU A 512 -4.27 24.36 -11.05
CA GLU A 512 -4.70 22.98 -11.28
C GLU A 512 -4.50 22.04 -10.09
N TYR A 513 -3.62 22.39 -9.13
CA TYR A 513 -3.40 21.65 -7.89
C TYR A 513 -4.03 22.34 -6.66
N LYS A 514 -4.70 23.49 -6.85
CA LYS A 514 -5.35 24.23 -5.76
C LYS A 514 -6.72 23.65 -5.42
N HIS A 515 -6.73 22.41 -4.97
CA HIS A 515 -7.93 21.76 -4.46
C HIS A 515 -8.26 22.28 -3.07
N ARG A 516 -9.52 22.65 -2.88
CA ARG A 516 -9.96 23.13 -1.57
C ARG A 516 -10.10 21.98 -0.61
N LEU A 517 -9.58 22.15 0.60
CA LEU A 517 -9.64 21.12 1.63
C LEU A 517 -10.36 21.61 2.89
N PHE A 518 -11.31 20.81 3.38
CA PHE A 518 -11.90 20.96 4.71
C PHE A 518 -11.72 19.65 5.49
N VAL A 519 -11.17 19.77 6.71
CA VAL A 519 -10.78 18.63 7.53
C VAL A 519 -11.40 18.74 8.93
N VAL A 520 -11.91 17.60 9.41
CA VAL A 520 -12.27 17.37 10.81
C VAL A 520 -11.44 16.20 11.31
N ASP A 521 -10.81 16.36 12.47
CA ASP A 521 -10.10 15.29 13.18
C ASP A 521 -10.62 15.19 14.63
N ASP A 522 -11.86 14.71 14.77
CA ASP A 522 -12.60 14.76 16.04
C ASP A 522 -12.26 13.56 16.93
N SER A 523 -11.32 13.78 17.84
CA SER A 523 -10.92 12.81 18.88
C SER A 523 -11.91 12.71 20.07
N VAL A 524 -12.92 13.59 20.14
CA VAL A 524 -13.98 13.57 21.16
C VAL A 524 -15.13 12.68 20.70
N GLY A 525 -15.46 12.73 19.41
CA GLY A 525 -16.42 11.83 18.77
C GLY A 525 -17.90 12.15 19.00
N LEU A 526 -18.74 11.16 18.69
CA LEU A 526 -20.21 11.20 18.81
C LEU A 526 -20.71 10.17 19.80
N GLN A 527 -21.72 10.52 20.60
CA GLN A 527 -22.55 9.57 21.35
C GLN A 527 -23.79 9.17 20.55
N LEU A 528 -24.45 8.08 20.95
CA LEU A 528 -25.65 7.58 20.26
C LEU A 528 -26.73 8.68 20.13
N GLY A 529 -27.22 8.89 18.91
CA GLY A 529 -28.22 9.90 18.60
C GLY A 529 -27.66 11.31 18.34
N ASP A 530 -26.36 11.55 18.58
CA ASP A 530 -25.72 12.80 18.18
C ASP A 530 -25.65 12.91 16.66
N THR A 531 -25.69 14.15 16.20
CA THR A 531 -25.38 14.52 14.82
C THR A 531 -24.42 15.70 14.84
N ALA A 532 -23.25 15.55 14.22
CA ALA A 532 -22.39 16.68 13.90
C ALA A 532 -22.76 17.23 12.52
N VAL A 533 -22.82 18.55 12.39
CA VAL A 533 -23.21 19.24 11.15
C VAL A 533 -22.13 20.25 10.78
N PHE A 534 -21.73 20.21 9.51
CA PHE A 534 -20.74 21.09 8.92
C PHE A 534 -21.29 21.66 7.61
N ASP A 535 -21.32 22.98 7.50
CA ASP A 535 -21.67 23.65 6.26
C ASP A 535 -20.36 23.94 5.48
N VAL A 536 -20.27 23.41 4.26
CA VAL A 536 -19.13 23.59 3.34
C VAL A 536 -19.63 24.18 2.04
N THR A 537 -18.86 25.05 1.39
CA THR A 537 -19.28 25.70 0.14
C THR A 537 -18.44 25.22 -1.03
N VAL A 538 -19.11 24.71 -2.05
CA VAL A 538 -18.54 24.39 -3.37
C VAL A 538 -18.56 25.67 -4.21
N GLY A 539 -17.37 26.10 -4.66
CA GLY A 539 -17.18 27.24 -5.56
C GLY A 539 -17.67 28.59 -5.00
N CYS A 540 -16.91 29.19 -4.06
CA CYS A 540 -17.27 30.47 -3.41
C CYS A 540 -17.38 31.66 -4.37
N ASN A 541 -16.71 31.62 -5.53
CA ASN A 541 -16.84 32.62 -6.58
C ASN A 541 -16.59 31.97 -7.96
N GLU A 542 -16.91 32.67 -9.05
CA GLU A 542 -16.83 32.15 -10.41
C GLU A 542 -15.40 31.76 -10.86
N SER A 543 -14.37 32.31 -10.21
CA SER A 543 -12.97 31.98 -10.50
C SER A 543 -12.48 30.68 -9.84
N MET A 544 -13.22 30.12 -8.88
CA MET A 544 -12.87 28.82 -8.27
C MET A 544 -13.29 27.67 -9.17
N TYR A 545 -12.34 26.83 -9.56
CA TYR A 545 -12.58 25.60 -10.30
C TYR A 545 -13.12 24.52 -9.35
N THR A 546 -14.32 23.99 -9.61
CA THR A 546 -14.92 22.90 -8.82
C THR A 546 -15.79 22.03 -9.73
N ASP A 547 -15.20 20.98 -10.30
CA ASP A 547 -15.96 20.03 -11.14
C ASP A 547 -16.67 18.98 -10.30
N TYR A 548 -16.23 18.75 -9.07
CA TYR A 548 -16.81 17.73 -8.20
C TYR A 548 -16.71 18.16 -6.73
N VAL A 549 -17.37 17.41 -5.86
CA VAL A 549 -17.12 17.43 -4.41
C VAL A 549 -16.97 15.99 -3.95
N LYS A 550 -15.93 15.71 -3.16
CA LYS A 550 -15.70 14.40 -2.56
C LYS A 550 -15.62 14.53 -1.05
N ILE A 551 -16.39 13.74 -0.34
CA ILE A 551 -16.55 13.81 1.12
C ILE A 551 -16.30 12.41 1.66
N VAL A 552 -15.30 12.27 2.52
CA VAL A 552 -14.87 10.99 3.10
C VAL A 552 -14.94 11.08 4.61
N LEU A 553 -15.85 10.29 5.19
CA LEU A 553 -15.92 10.00 6.62
C LEU A 553 -15.15 8.71 6.89
N SER A 554 -14.28 8.69 7.90
CA SER A 554 -13.63 7.46 8.36
C SER A 554 -13.48 7.47 9.88
N TRP A 555 -13.63 6.31 10.50
CA TRP A 555 -13.37 6.14 11.92
C TRP A 555 -12.62 4.85 12.19
N THR A 556 -11.80 4.87 13.24
CA THR A 556 -11.24 3.64 13.81
C THR A 556 -12.33 2.99 14.64
N ASP A 557 -12.94 1.92 14.13
CA ASP A 557 -13.99 1.15 14.78
C ASP A 557 -13.43 0.20 15.84
N ALA A 558 -14.25 -0.22 16.79
CA ALA A 558 -13.83 -1.19 17.80
C ALA A 558 -13.55 -2.57 17.17
N PRO A 559 -12.64 -3.38 17.74
CA PRO A 559 -12.30 -4.68 17.17
C PRO A 559 -13.51 -5.63 17.15
N GLY A 560 -13.64 -6.37 16.05
CA GLY A 560 -14.76 -7.28 15.79
C GLY A 560 -14.90 -7.59 14.30
N SER A 561 -15.43 -8.78 13.97
CA SER A 561 -15.46 -9.30 12.60
C SER A 561 -16.39 -8.55 11.64
N THR A 562 -17.28 -7.73 12.16
CA THR A 562 -18.20 -6.84 11.43
C THR A 562 -18.13 -5.44 12.02
N LEU A 563 -18.80 -4.47 11.40
CA LEU A 563 -18.97 -3.14 11.97
C LEU A 563 -19.52 -3.20 13.40
N GLN A 564 -18.89 -2.48 14.33
CA GLN A 564 -19.31 -2.41 15.74
C GLN A 564 -20.03 -1.09 16.03
N ASN A 565 -19.46 0.03 15.57
CA ASN A 565 -20.03 1.35 15.70
C ASN A 565 -20.37 1.89 14.30
N ASP A 566 -21.65 2.20 14.11
CA ASP A 566 -22.29 2.62 12.87
C ASP A 566 -22.49 4.14 12.88
N LEU A 567 -21.64 4.83 12.11
CA LEU A 567 -21.76 6.26 11.82
C LEU A 567 -22.19 6.44 10.37
N ASP A 568 -23.24 7.24 10.13
CA ASP A 568 -23.67 7.58 8.78
C ASP A 568 -23.10 8.94 8.35
N LEU A 569 -22.67 9.02 7.10
CA LEU A 569 -22.46 10.24 6.33
C LEU A 569 -23.74 10.57 5.55
N VAL A 570 -24.34 11.73 5.86
CA VAL A 570 -25.49 12.27 5.12
C VAL A 570 -25.16 13.67 4.64
N VAL A 571 -25.30 13.92 3.34
CA VAL A 571 -24.93 15.18 2.71
C VAL A 571 -26.14 15.79 2.00
N GLU A 572 -26.55 16.99 2.40
CA GLU A 572 -27.59 17.77 1.72
C GLU A 572 -26.91 18.74 0.76
N GLY A 573 -27.13 18.55 -0.54
CA GLY A 573 -26.47 19.30 -1.59
C GLY A 573 -27.14 20.64 -1.92
N ALA A 574 -26.37 21.56 -2.47
CA ALA A 574 -26.89 22.84 -2.98
C ALA A 574 -27.86 22.67 -4.16
N ASP A 575 -27.92 21.47 -4.74
CA ASP A 575 -28.85 21.04 -5.78
C ASP A 575 -30.22 20.64 -5.24
N GLY A 576 -30.38 20.54 -3.92
CA GLY A 576 -31.61 20.14 -3.26
C GLY A 576 -31.74 18.63 -3.05
N ASN A 577 -30.72 17.85 -3.43
CA ASN A 577 -30.69 16.40 -3.20
C ASN A 577 -30.02 16.05 -1.86
N THR A 578 -30.36 14.89 -1.32
CA THR A 578 -29.64 14.27 -0.20
C THR A 578 -28.85 13.06 -0.69
N TYR A 579 -27.63 12.89 -0.19
CA TYR A 579 -26.74 11.78 -0.52
C TYR A 579 -26.37 11.05 0.76
N HIS A 580 -26.33 9.72 0.71
CA HIS A 580 -25.83 8.88 1.80
C HIS A 580 -24.48 8.29 1.39
N GLY A 581 -23.60 8.07 2.37
CA GLY A 581 -22.31 7.44 2.14
C GLY A 581 -22.43 6.08 1.47
N ASN A 582 -21.50 5.82 0.53
CA ASN A 582 -21.36 4.54 -0.18
C ASN A 582 -22.57 4.08 -1.00
N ILE A 583 -23.56 4.93 -1.24
CA ILE A 583 -24.64 4.63 -2.18
C ILE A 583 -24.32 5.22 -3.56
N PHE A 584 -23.79 4.36 -4.44
CA PHE A 584 -23.25 4.73 -5.74
C PHE A 584 -23.98 4.03 -6.90
N SER A 585 -23.99 4.70 -8.06
CA SER A 585 -24.35 4.13 -9.36
C SER A 585 -23.51 4.83 -10.42
N GLU A 586 -22.90 4.07 -11.35
CA GLU A 586 -22.07 4.63 -12.43
C GLU A 586 -20.96 5.58 -11.90
N GLY A 587 -20.33 5.22 -10.78
CA GLY A 587 -19.22 5.97 -10.19
C GLY A 587 -19.55 7.28 -9.47
N VAL A 588 -20.83 7.63 -9.33
CA VAL A 588 -21.28 8.84 -8.60
C VAL A 588 -22.34 8.49 -7.54
N SER A 589 -22.43 9.31 -6.50
CA SER A 589 -23.41 9.12 -5.43
C SER A 589 -24.83 9.29 -5.96
N VAL A 590 -25.71 8.36 -5.60
CA VAL A 590 -27.12 8.37 -6.01
C VAL A 590 -27.86 9.47 -5.26
N PRO A 591 -28.61 10.36 -5.94
CA PRO A 591 -29.41 11.38 -5.28
C PRO A 591 -30.67 10.78 -4.63
N ASN A 592 -30.96 11.22 -3.42
CA ASN A 592 -32.11 10.82 -2.59
C ASN A 592 -32.25 9.29 -2.45
N PRO A 593 -31.19 8.58 -2.03
CA PRO A 593 -31.26 7.13 -1.90
C PRO A 593 -32.20 6.72 -0.76
N SER A 594 -32.85 5.57 -0.90
CA SER A 594 -33.69 4.98 0.16
C SER A 594 -32.90 4.10 1.13
N SER A 595 -31.70 3.67 0.74
CA SER A 595 -30.77 2.84 1.52
C SER A 595 -29.66 3.69 2.16
N ARG A 596 -28.90 3.06 3.06
CA ARG A 596 -27.68 3.59 3.69
C ARG A 596 -26.64 2.48 3.79
N ASP A 597 -25.38 2.84 3.98
CA ASP A 597 -24.35 1.90 4.40
C ASP A 597 -24.55 1.55 5.89
N TYR A 598 -24.14 0.34 6.28
CA TYR A 598 -24.14 -0.17 7.65
C TYR A 598 -23.06 -1.26 7.83
N LEU A 599 -22.10 -1.33 6.90
CA LEU A 599 -21.05 -2.33 6.79
C LEU A 599 -19.67 -1.70 6.96
N ASN A 600 -19.44 -0.54 6.35
CA ASN A 600 -18.10 0.02 6.21
C ASN A 600 -17.78 1.06 7.31
N PRO A 601 -16.58 1.03 7.92
CA PRO A 601 -16.09 2.07 8.83
C PRO A 601 -15.58 3.33 8.09
N THR A 602 -15.87 3.41 6.80
CA THR A 602 -15.52 4.51 5.92
C THR A 602 -16.69 4.72 4.98
N GLU A 603 -17.18 5.94 4.89
CA GLU A 603 -18.27 6.33 4.01
C GLU A 603 -17.85 7.47 3.09
N VAL A 604 -18.18 7.35 1.81
CA VAL A 604 -17.82 8.33 0.78
C VAL A 604 -19.07 8.85 0.07
N VAL A 605 -19.13 10.16 -0.13
CA VAL A 605 -20.02 10.83 -1.08
C VAL A 605 -19.16 11.49 -2.15
N TYR A 606 -19.46 11.24 -3.42
CA TYR A 606 -18.81 11.87 -4.55
C TYR A 606 -19.85 12.30 -5.58
N VAL A 607 -19.88 13.60 -5.87
CA VAL A 607 -20.83 14.19 -6.82
C VAL A 607 -20.06 14.95 -7.89
N ALA A 608 -20.31 14.59 -9.15
CA ALA A 608 -19.74 15.24 -10.34
C ALA A 608 -20.78 15.28 -11.48
N PRO A 609 -21.11 16.44 -12.06
CA PRO A 609 -20.66 17.77 -11.65
C PRO A 609 -21.30 18.22 -10.32
N ALA A 610 -20.53 18.85 -9.44
CA ALA A 610 -21.06 19.39 -8.19
C ALA A 610 -21.68 20.78 -8.39
N LYS A 611 -22.92 20.97 -7.93
CA LYS A 611 -23.55 22.30 -7.97
C LYS A 611 -22.89 23.25 -6.98
N ARG A 612 -22.54 24.45 -7.45
CA ARG A 612 -22.06 25.56 -6.62
C ARG A 612 -23.07 25.93 -5.53
N GLY A 613 -22.56 26.30 -4.36
CA GLY A 613 -23.36 26.72 -3.22
C GLY A 613 -22.98 25.97 -1.94
N THR A 614 -23.76 26.17 -0.89
CA THR A 614 -23.53 25.53 0.42
C THR A 614 -24.12 24.13 0.44
N TRP A 615 -23.27 23.18 0.83
CA TRP A 615 -23.57 21.79 1.10
C TRP A 615 -23.52 21.58 2.61
N ARG A 616 -24.48 20.83 3.15
CA ARG A 616 -24.55 20.51 4.57
C ARG A 616 -24.17 19.06 4.80
N VAL A 617 -23.01 18.86 5.40
CA VAL A 617 -22.44 17.54 5.72
C VAL A 617 -22.80 17.17 7.15
N LYS A 618 -23.42 16.00 7.32
CA LYS A 618 -23.84 15.47 8.61
C LYS A 618 -23.14 14.15 8.88
N VAL A 619 -22.61 14.02 10.09
CA VAL A 619 -22.10 12.76 10.64
C VAL A 619 -23.02 12.35 11.77
N ILE A 620 -23.66 11.20 11.66
CA ILE A 620 -24.75 10.77 12.55
C ILE A 620 -24.35 9.47 13.25
N ALA A 621 -24.38 9.44 14.59
CA ALA A 621 -24.18 8.20 15.34
C ALA A 621 -25.48 7.38 15.41
N ARG A 622 -25.60 6.38 14.52
CA ARG A 622 -26.81 5.55 14.38
C ARG A 622 -26.89 4.44 15.41
N ALA A 623 -25.79 3.71 15.57
CA ALA A 623 -25.68 2.63 16.55
C ALA A 623 -24.25 2.55 17.06
N LEU A 624 -24.04 2.53 18.37
CA LEU A 624 -22.72 2.39 18.97
C LEU A 624 -22.72 1.14 19.84
N ASN A 625 -22.41 -0.04 19.26
CA ASN A 625 -22.49 -1.31 19.99
C ASN A 625 -21.26 -1.56 20.87
N ASN A 626 -20.09 -1.03 20.48
CA ASN A 626 -18.85 -1.15 21.23
C ASN A 626 -18.08 0.20 21.25
N PRO A 627 -18.66 1.28 21.80
CA PRO A 627 -18.02 2.59 21.82
C PRO A 627 -16.83 2.63 22.79
N LYS A 628 -16.01 3.68 22.70
CA LYS A 628 -14.98 3.97 23.70
C LYS A 628 -15.58 4.13 25.11
N PRO A 629 -14.78 3.93 26.18
CA PRO A 629 -15.20 4.28 27.54
C PRO A 629 -15.73 5.72 27.60
N GLY A 630 -17.00 5.88 27.98
CA GLY A 630 -17.72 7.17 27.86
C GLY A 630 -18.81 7.19 26.78
N GLY A 631 -18.96 6.11 26.01
CA GLY A 631 -20.09 5.91 25.11
C GLY A 631 -20.00 6.70 23.81
N TYR A 632 -18.78 7.01 23.33
CA TYR A 632 -18.55 7.79 22.12
C TYR A 632 -17.69 7.06 21.07
N GLN A 633 -17.78 7.51 19.82
CA GLN A 633 -16.96 7.08 18.68
C GLN A 633 -16.27 8.29 18.03
N PRO A 634 -14.94 8.44 18.12
CA PRO A 634 -14.16 9.41 17.35
C PRO A 634 -14.25 9.18 15.84
N TYR A 635 -14.05 10.23 15.05
CA TYR A 635 -14.05 10.13 13.60
C TYR A 635 -13.20 11.24 12.95
N SER A 636 -12.88 11.05 11.68
CA SER A 636 -12.24 12.05 10.83
C SER A 636 -13.09 12.25 9.57
N LEU A 637 -13.13 13.49 9.07
CA LEU A 637 -13.85 13.88 7.86
C LEU A 637 -12.91 14.67 6.96
N VAL A 638 -12.85 14.32 5.69
CA VAL A 638 -12.11 15.06 4.66
C VAL A 638 -13.06 15.42 3.52
N VAL A 639 -13.08 16.69 3.17
CA VAL A 639 -13.88 17.22 2.06
C VAL A 639 -12.92 17.89 1.07
N VAL A 640 -13.01 17.45 -0.19
CA VAL A 640 -12.23 17.97 -1.33
C VAL A 640 -13.14 18.81 -2.22
N ASP A 641 -12.61 19.95 -2.66
CA ASP A 641 -13.25 20.99 -3.47
C ASP A 641 -14.46 21.68 -2.80
N ALA A 642 -14.52 21.67 -1.47
CA ALA A 642 -15.46 22.48 -0.68
C ALA A 642 -14.93 22.91 0.70
N GLY A 643 -15.44 24.04 1.21
CA GLY A 643 -15.16 24.57 2.56
C GLY A 643 -15.89 25.90 2.85
N PRO A 644 -15.90 26.44 4.08
CA PRO A 644 -16.44 27.75 4.47
C PRO A 644 -15.75 28.91 3.73
N CYS A 645 -16.50 29.75 3.02
CA CYS A 645 -15.96 30.93 2.35
C CYS A 645 -15.41 31.97 3.35
N GLY A 646 -14.08 32.13 3.42
CA GLY A 646 -13.38 33.17 4.18
C GLY A 646 -12.79 34.27 3.29
N ASN A 647 -12.11 35.26 3.90
CA ASN A 647 -11.40 36.33 3.18
C ASN A 647 -10.06 35.86 2.57
N ASP A 648 -9.53 34.72 3.03
CA ASP A 648 -8.32 34.09 2.50
C ASP A 648 -8.74 32.93 1.59
N GLU A 649 -8.24 32.94 0.35
CA GLU A 649 -8.82 32.21 -0.80
C GLU A 649 -8.69 30.67 -0.76
N GLY A 650 -8.13 30.08 0.31
CA GLY A 650 -7.63 28.70 0.25
C GLY A 650 -8.42 27.64 1.01
N LEU A 651 -8.76 27.84 2.29
CA LEU A 651 -8.88 26.71 3.21
C LEU A 651 -9.53 27.14 4.54
N SER A 652 -9.89 26.17 5.39
CA SER A 652 -10.72 26.44 6.57
C SER A 652 -10.70 25.34 7.60
N VAL A 653 -10.72 25.69 8.88
CA VAL A 653 -10.88 24.76 10.01
C VAL A 653 -12.37 24.58 10.32
N ALA A 654 -12.78 23.34 10.59
CA ALA A 654 -14.11 23.05 11.06
C ALA A 654 -14.31 23.50 12.52
N GLU A 655 -15.23 24.44 12.77
CA GLU A 655 -15.87 24.55 14.07
C GLU A 655 -17.20 23.79 14.03
N ARG A 656 -17.34 22.79 14.91
CA ARG A 656 -18.56 22.01 15.04
C ARG A 656 -19.71 22.95 15.43
N SER A 657 -20.77 23.01 14.63
CA SER A 657 -22.01 23.70 15.01
C SER A 657 -22.56 23.02 16.27
N SER A 658 -22.37 23.67 17.42
CA SER A 658 -22.58 23.06 18.73
C SER A 658 -24.05 22.91 19.09
N THR A 659 -24.63 21.78 18.73
CA THR A 659 -25.81 21.18 19.39
C THR A 659 -25.42 19.89 20.11
N LEU A 660 -24.28 19.87 20.82
CA LEU A 660 -24.01 18.83 21.79
C LEU A 660 -24.79 19.15 23.06
N SER A 661 -26.01 18.65 23.16
CA SER A 661 -26.86 18.78 24.34
C SER A 661 -26.35 17.98 25.56
N HIS A 662 -25.27 17.20 25.40
CA HIS A 662 -24.75 16.29 26.42
C HIS A 662 -23.42 16.74 27.07
N LEU A 663 -22.75 17.77 26.53
CA LEU A 663 -21.54 18.30 27.15
C LEU A 663 -21.92 19.26 28.29
N PRO A 664 -21.29 19.16 29.47
CA PRO A 664 -21.59 20.04 30.59
C PRO A 664 -21.01 21.45 30.42
N TYR A 665 -20.49 21.80 29.23
CA TYR A 665 -19.90 23.08 28.91
C TYR A 665 -19.91 23.39 27.41
N ARG A 666 -19.75 24.68 27.08
CA ARG A 666 -19.46 25.24 25.75
C ARG A 666 -18.12 25.95 25.78
N ILE A 667 -17.32 25.85 24.72
CA ILE A 667 -16.02 26.50 24.59
C ILE A 667 -16.08 27.51 23.44
N GLU A 668 -15.66 28.75 23.69
CA GLU A 668 -15.52 29.83 22.71
C GLU A 668 -14.11 30.44 22.87
N GLY A 669 -13.16 29.98 22.05
CA GLY A 669 -11.74 30.26 22.21
C GLY A 669 -11.21 29.79 23.57
N ARG A 670 -10.75 30.72 24.41
CA ARG A 670 -10.27 30.44 25.78
C ARG A 670 -11.37 30.48 26.83
N LYS A 671 -12.58 30.90 26.47
CA LYS A 671 -13.70 31.01 27.40
C LYS A 671 -14.48 29.71 27.44
N VAL A 672 -14.73 29.20 28.64
CA VAL A 672 -15.55 28.01 28.87
C VAL A 672 -16.78 28.44 29.66
N SER A 673 -17.96 28.12 29.14
CA SER A 673 -19.27 28.33 29.78
C SER A 673 -19.80 26.99 30.24
N PHE A 674 -20.10 26.82 31.52
CA PHE A 674 -20.62 25.56 32.05
C PHE A 674 -22.15 25.54 31.98
N LEU A 675 -22.69 24.43 31.48
CA LEU A 675 -24.12 24.19 31.28
C LEU A 675 -24.71 23.29 32.37
N THR A 676 -23.85 22.76 33.25
CA THR A 676 -24.22 21.97 34.43
C THR A 676 -23.15 22.15 35.51
N GLU A 677 -23.43 21.73 36.75
CA GLU A 677 -22.41 21.67 37.81
C GLU A 677 -21.18 20.86 37.37
N THR A 678 -20.02 21.50 37.36
CA THR A 678 -18.78 20.93 36.79
C THR A 678 -17.57 21.23 37.66
N SER A 679 -16.80 20.21 38.03
CA SER A 679 -15.47 20.37 38.63
C SER A 679 -14.40 20.29 37.54
N LEU A 680 -13.63 21.36 37.33
CA LEU A 680 -12.57 21.41 36.34
C LEU A 680 -11.21 21.12 36.98
N TYR A 681 -10.43 20.25 36.35
CA TYR A 681 -9.07 19.88 36.75
C TYR A 681 -8.08 20.21 35.64
N SER A 682 -6.83 20.54 35.98
CA SER A 682 -5.73 20.66 35.01
C SER A 682 -5.18 19.27 34.65
N ALA A 683 -4.34 19.22 33.62
CA ALA A 683 -3.73 17.98 33.15
C ALA A 683 -2.95 17.19 34.22
N ASP A 684 -2.38 17.88 35.21
CA ASP A 684 -1.68 17.29 36.36
C ASP A 684 -2.61 16.88 37.52
N GLY A 685 -3.93 16.91 37.30
CA GLY A 685 -4.94 16.48 38.26
C GLY A 685 -5.28 17.50 39.35
N ARG A 686 -4.75 18.74 39.28
CA ARG A 686 -5.11 19.79 40.26
C ARG A 686 -6.48 20.37 39.96
N LEU A 687 -7.29 20.57 40.99
CA LEU A 687 -8.58 21.25 40.85
C LEU A 687 -8.35 22.72 40.45
N VAL A 688 -8.84 23.09 39.28
CA VAL A 688 -8.81 24.47 38.76
C VAL A 688 -10.00 25.26 39.31
N GLY A 689 -11.17 24.63 39.43
CA GLY A 689 -12.36 25.26 39.99
C GLY A 689 -13.58 24.34 39.99
N ARG A 690 -14.62 24.74 40.72
CA ARG A 690 -15.96 24.16 40.62
C ARG A 690 -16.91 25.24 40.11
N PHE A 691 -17.69 24.90 39.11
CA PHE A 691 -18.51 25.82 38.37
C PHE A 691 -19.96 25.37 38.40
N SER A 692 -20.86 26.31 38.69
CA SER A 692 -22.30 26.10 38.65
C SER A 692 -22.83 26.28 37.21
N ASP A 693 -24.08 25.90 36.99
CA ASP A 693 -24.77 26.17 35.71
C ASP A 693 -24.75 27.69 35.39
N GLY A 694 -24.41 28.02 34.14
CA GLY A 694 -24.31 29.38 33.63
C GLY A 694 -23.00 30.10 33.97
N GLU A 695 -22.14 29.53 34.79
CA GLU A 695 -20.85 30.14 35.12
C GLU A 695 -19.86 30.03 33.97
N THR A 696 -18.94 31.00 33.90
CA THR A 696 -17.91 31.06 32.87
C THR A 696 -16.53 31.22 33.47
N THR A 697 -15.53 30.65 32.81
CA THR A 697 -14.11 30.86 33.15
C THR A 697 -13.28 31.06 31.89
N THR A 698 -12.08 31.62 32.03
CA THR A 698 -11.11 31.74 30.95
C THR A 698 -9.89 30.90 31.29
N LEU A 699 -9.55 29.98 30.41
CA LEU A 699 -8.46 29.02 30.59
C LEU A 699 -7.26 29.39 29.74
N LYS A 700 -6.06 29.07 30.22
CA LYS A 700 -4.86 29.12 29.38
C LYS A 700 -4.87 27.95 28.41
N SER A 701 -4.19 28.10 27.27
CA SER A 701 -3.99 27.00 26.32
C SER A 701 -3.42 25.77 27.03
N GLY A 702 -4.03 24.60 26.80
CA GLY A 702 -3.69 23.37 27.51
C GLY A 702 -4.85 22.39 27.65
N ILE A 703 -4.58 21.27 28.30
CA ILE A 703 -5.54 20.19 28.56
C ILE A 703 -6.13 20.35 29.96
N TYR A 704 -7.45 20.23 30.06
CA TYR A 704 -8.20 20.20 31.31
C TYR A 704 -9.18 19.03 31.29
N PHE A 705 -9.69 18.68 32.47
CA PHE A 705 -10.71 17.66 32.65
C PHE A 705 -11.89 18.24 33.41
N ALA A 706 -13.06 18.34 32.78
CA ALA A 706 -14.30 18.70 33.44
C ALA A 706 -14.99 17.44 33.96
N VAL A 707 -15.36 17.41 35.22
CA VAL A 707 -16.12 16.33 35.84
C VAL A 707 -17.51 16.84 36.17
N SER A 708 -18.54 16.30 35.53
CA SER A 708 -19.95 16.64 35.75
C SER A 708 -20.81 15.37 35.74
N GLY A 709 -21.80 15.30 36.62
CA GLY A 709 -22.74 14.15 36.66
C GLY A 709 -22.07 12.79 36.85
N GLY A 710 -20.89 12.74 37.51
CA GLY A 710 -20.10 11.53 37.69
C GLY A 710 -19.30 11.09 36.46
N ARG A 711 -19.26 11.89 35.39
CA ARG A 711 -18.50 11.65 34.15
C ARG A 711 -17.36 12.66 34.02
N SER A 712 -16.25 12.25 33.40
CA SER A 712 -15.09 13.12 33.12
C SER A 712 -14.97 13.38 31.62
N TYR A 713 -14.75 14.64 31.26
CA TYR A 713 -14.71 15.17 29.91
C TYR A 713 -13.38 15.89 29.69
N ARG A 714 -12.65 15.57 28.62
CA ARG A 714 -11.38 16.24 28.31
C ARG A 714 -11.65 17.54 27.53
N LEU A 715 -11.17 18.67 28.05
CA LEU A 715 -11.16 19.96 27.36
C LEU A 715 -9.77 20.22 26.82
N LEU A 716 -9.69 20.55 25.53
CA LEU A 716 -8.50 21.13 24.93
C LEU A 716 -8.78 22.60 24.65
N ILE A 717 -8.06 23.48 25.34
CA ILE A 717 -8.12 24.92 25.11
C ILE A 717 -6.97 25.27 24.20
N ARG A 718 -7.28 25.75 22.99
CA ARG A 718 -6.28 26.20 22.00
C ARG A 718 -5.91 27.65 22.27
#